data_AF-A0A496TE97-F1
#
_entry.id   AF-A0A496TE97-F1
#
_cell.length_a   1.000
_cell.length_b   1.000
_cell.length_c   1.000
_cell.angle_alpha   90.00
_cell.angle_beta   90.00
_cell.angle_gamma   90.00
#
_symmetry.space_group_name_H-M   'P 1'
#
loop_
_entity.id
_entity.type
_entity.pdbx_description
1 polymer ?
#
loop_
_entity_poly.entity_id
_entity_poly.type
_entity_poly.pdbx_seq_one_letter_code
_entity_poly.pdbx_strand_id
1 'polypeptide(L)'
;VPLLYETKATIKGYLIVTSKRTSQALADNDVLPERIVARTVPELQEDFYPTAPVVPLIRIIQDRLSVEVMRGCTRGCRFCHAGYYYRPCREQKAEPLVRYIQKAWEQTGYEEVSLLSLSTSDYSELPELWFRLKDFLKNLHVSLSFPSLRPETITPELLQSLKAEKKSGLTLAPEAGSERLRAVINKMMKDEDILHAAKVAFQQGWKLIKLYFMIGLPTETETDLIAMADLINRLGKLAKQFGSAQVKVSVSPFTPKPHTPFQWQAQDSLETLQEKILLLRQRIHSRGVKLTWRDPHVSFLEAVLARGDRQLGKVIEVAWRKGARFDAWSDQFRWDTWMEAFAETNINPSHYTRQRSFDEPLPWSHISIGILDKFFLSEAIKAANEQTTENCKIGVCQLCGLMDQPACKKIRIAAKTKDKRISVSTAQRWYQKMQQYITETKSNSQPICNANKQFHCWYRVKYCKQGMVRFVSHLDWLTILQRALRKSKLPVAYSQGFSPHPKIATSPPLPLGYESDSEYFDIQLLGPFVDDEKTYQRELSNLNLHLPAGFRILAVRKLPQRFTSLAASINIAEYEVTFQDPALLDLEQLQQFGVKNHWLVQKTNKKGKESFDLRKFVTRLDVKQKEKKVVIEVRFLNGKTLKVEEFFAQLLPFSQQELLAKTKMKRRALWIEKNGCRSSPMEIA
;
A
#
# COMPACT_ATOMS: atom_id res chain seq x y z
N VAL A 1 13.46 6.08 -22.51
CA VAL A 1 12.44 6.82 -23.28
C VAL A 1 12.67 8.33 -23.22
N PRO A 2 12.83 9.00 -22.06
CA PRO A 2 13.06 10.46 -22.03
C PRO A 2 14.36 10.90 -22.75
N LEU A 3 15.39 10.05 -22.76
CA LEU A 3 16.66 10.37 -23.43
C LEU A 3 16.59 10.47 -24.96
N LEU A 4 15.53 9.94 -25.59
CA LEU A 4 15.34 9.94 -27.05
C LEU A 4 14.48 11.10 -27.55
N TYR A 5 13.95 11.91 -26.64
CA TYR A 5 12.99 12.95 -26.92
C TYR A 5 13.36 14.21 -26.15
N GLU A 6 13.37 15.37 -26.81
CA GLU A 6 13.38 16.61 -26.05
C GLU A 6 12.03 16.78 -25.39
N THR A 7 12.03 17.25 -24.15
CA THR A 7 10.79 17.53 -23.42
C THR A 7 10.82 18.94 -22.88
N LYS A 8 9.69 19.65 -22.99
CA LYS A 8 9.45 20.92 -22.29
C LYS A 8 8.35 20.73 -21.26
N ALA A 9 8.57 21.29 -20.07
CA ALA A 9 7.52 21.42 -19.08
C ALA A 9 6.54 22.52 -19.51
N THR A 10 5.25 22.21 -19.50
CA THR A 10 4.19 23.21 -19.63
C THR A 10 4.09 24.04 -18.35
N ILE A 11 3.41 25.19 -18.44
CA ILE A 11 3.05 26.03 -17.29
C ILE A 11 2.24 25.23 -16.23
N LYS A 12 1.57 24.13 -16.63
CA LYS A 12 0.83 23.22 -15.75
C LYS A 12 1.64 22.01 -15.25
N GLY A 13 2.94 21.93 -15.57
CA GLY A 13 3.85 20.89 -15.11
C GLY A 13 3.86 19.59 -15.93
N TYR A 14 3.09 19.48 -17.00
CA TYR A 14 3.18 18.34 -17.93
C TYR A 14 4.42 18.44 -18.80
N LEU A 15 5.15 17.33 -18.97
CA LEU A 15 6.24 17.23 -19.96
C LEU A 15 5.64 16.91 -21.32
N ILE A 16 5.82 17.81 -22.29
CA ILE A 16 5.46 17.59 -23.69
C ILE A 16 6.73 17.22 -24.45
N VAL A 17 6.68 16.13 -25.21
CA VAL A 17 7.73 15.78 -26.17
C VAL A 17 7.71 16.82 -27.29
N THR A 18 8.75 17.64 -27.38
CA THR A 18 8.86 18.73 -28.36
C THR A 18 9.49 18.29 -29.66
N SER A 19 10.38 17.31 -29.60
CA SER A 19 11.03 16.73 -30.76
C SER A 19 11.52 15.33 -30.40
N LYS A 20 11.63 14.46 -31.40
CA LYS A 20 12.50 13.29 -31.31
C LYS A 20 13.92 13.81 -31.48
N ARG A 21 14.86 13.44 -30.60
CA ARG A 21 16.27 13.69 -30.88
C ARG A 21 16.62 12.92 -32.14
N THR A 22 16.78 13.63 -33.26
CA THR A 22 17.25 13.04 -34.51
C THR A 22 18.70 12.61 -34.31
N SER A 23 19.11 11.55 -35.00
CA SER A 23 20.47 10.99 -34.94
C SER A 23 21.58 12.00 -35.27
N GLN A 24 21.25 13.18 -35.82
CA GLN A 24 22.18 14.28 -36.10
C GLN A 24 22.38 15.26 -34.92
N ALA A 25 21.53 15.24 -33.88
CA ALA A 25 21.72 16.02 -32.64
C ALA A 25 22.42 15.20 -31.54
N LEU A 26 22.77 13.96 -31.87
CA LEU A 26 23.58 13.02 -31.15
C LEU A 26 24.98 13.19 -31.75
N ALA A 27 25.98 13.59 -30.96
CA ALA A 27 27.33 13.84 -31.49
C ALA A 27 27.85 12.58 -32.23
N ASP A 28 28.86 12.68 -33.11
CA ASP A 28 29.42 11.54 -33.87
C ASP A 28 29.84 10.30 -33.01
N ASN A 29 29.80 10.41 -31.68
CA ASN A 29 29.99 9.34 -30.69
C ASN A 29 28.70 8.67 -30.17
N ASP A 30 27.51 9.04 -30.64
CA ASP A 30 26.21 8.54 -30.17
C ASP A 30 25.63 7.44 -31.09
N VAL A 31 26.49 6.54 -31.56
CA VAL A 31 26.03 5.21 -31.99
C VAL A 31 25.50 4.52 -30.75
N LEU A 32 24.18 4.24 -30.70
CA LEU A 32 23.62 3.38 -29.65
C LEU A 32 24.45 2.09 -29.64
N PRO A 33 25.09 1.74 -28.51
CA PRO A 33 25.98 0.60 -28.49
C PRO A 33 25.18 -0.65 -28.84
N GLU A 34 25.79 -1.53 -29.64
CA GLU A 34 25.19 -2.82 -30.02
C GLU A 34 24.71 -3.60 -28.79
N ARG A 35 25.41 -3.44 -27.66
CA ARG A 35 25.00 -3.95 -26.35
C ARG A 35 24.92 -2.82 -25.31
N ILE A 36 23.73 -2.64 -24.73
CA ILE A 36 23.48 -1.69 -23.65
C ILE A 36 23.89 -2.35 -22.32
N VAL A 37 24.76 -1.70 -21.55
CA VAL A 37 25.18 -2.21 -20.24
C VAL A 37 24.39 -1.54 -19.11
N ALA A 38 23.76 -2.33 -18.25
CA ALA A 38 23.03 -1.84 -17.09
C ALA A 38 23.98 -1.14 -16.12
N ARG A 39 23.61 0.07 -15.70
CA ARG A 39 24.35 0.83 -14.69
C ARG A 39 23.96 0.38 -13.30
N THR A 40 24.97 0.17 -12.48
CA THR A 40 24.83 -0.34 -11.12
C THR A 40 25.63 0.52 -10.17
N VAL A 41 24.97 1.04 -9.12
CA VAL A 41 25.68 1.75 -8.05
C VAL A 41 26.48 0.74 -7.21
N PRO A 42 27.75 1.02 -6.86
CA PRO A 42 28.57 0.11 -6.06
C PRO A 42 28.01 -0.11 -4.65
N GLU A 43 27.47 0.94 -4.05
CA GLU A 43 26.92 0.96 -2.68
C GLU A 43 25.62 1.78 -2.66
N LEU A 44 24.79 1.55 -1.64
CA LEU A 44 23.59 2.35 -1.38
C LEU A 44 23.99 3.46 -0.41
N GLN A 45 23.87 4.72 -0.82
CA GLN A 45 24.28 5.89 -0.05
C GLN A 45 23.06 6.60 0.56
N GLU A 46 23.25 7.25 1.72
CA GLU A 46 22.17 7.92 2.47
C GLU A 46 21.51 9.04 1.66
N ASP A 47 22.29 9.76 0.85
CA ASP A 47 21.86 10.88 0.01
C ASP A 47 20.99 10.49 -1.20
N PHE A 48 20.92 9.20 -1.54
CA PHE A 48 20.00 8.70 -2.56
C PHE A 48 18.53 8.73 -2.09
N TYR A 49 18.29 8.86 -0.79
CA TYR A 49 16.96 8.74 -0.19
C TYR A 49 16.50 10.08 0.39
N PRO A 50 15.38 10.65 -0.09
CA PRO A 50 14.90 11.93 0.41
C PRO A 50 14.38 11.80 1.83
N THR A 51 14.86 12.66 2.75
CA THR A 51 14.36 12.76 4.12
C THR A 51 13.02 13.50 4.23
N ALA A 52 12.54 14.11 3.15
CA ALA A 52 11.23 14.77 3.09
C ALA A 52 10.45 14.27 1.86
N PRO A 53 10.06 12.97 1.81
CA PRO A 53 9.29 12.46 0.69
C PRO A 53 7.88 13.07 0.68
N VAL A 54 7.26 13.11 -0.50
CA VAL A 54 5.90 13.62 -0.66
C VAL A 54 4.93 12.80 0.20
N VAL A 55 4.14 13.48 1.05
CA VAL A 55 3.05 12.87 1.81
C VAL A 55 1.74 13.15 1.09
N PRO A 56 1.06 12.13 0.56
CA PRO A 56 -0.20 12.34 -0.14
C PRO A 56 -1.30 12.71 0.86
N LEU A 57 -2.20 13.59 0.44
CA LEU A 57 -3.39 13.97 1.21
C LEU A 57 -4.53 12.96 1.10
N ILE A 58 -4.39 11.98 0.20
CA ILE A 58 -5.34 10.90 -0.01
C ILE A 58 -4.60 9.58 0.13
N ARG A 59 -5.31 8.55 0.57
CA ARG A 59 -4.71 7.22 0.69
C ARG A 59 -4.28 6.69 -0.69
N ILE A 60 -2.99 6.40 -0.83
CA ILE A 60 -2.41 5.78 -2.04
C ILE A 60 -2.12 4.29 -1.84
N ILE A 61 -1.75 3.61 -2.94
CA ILE A 61 -1.16 2.28 -2.87
C ILE A 61 0.19 2.40 -2.13
N GLN A 62 0.39 1.56 -1.11
CA GLN A 62 1.58 1.61 -0.24
C GLN A 62 1.79 2.96 0.47
N ASP A 63 0.71 3.54 1.02
CA ASP A 63 0.72 4.76 1.85
C ASP A 63 1.42 4.54 3.21
N ARG A 64 2.76 4.53 3.19
CA ARG A 64 3.66 4.26 4.34
C ARG A 64 5.06 4.82 4.07
N LEU A 65 5.87 5.01 5.11
CA LEU A 65 7.28 5.38 4.94
C LEU A 65 8.07 4.15 4.43
N SER A 66 8.37 4.13 3.14
CA SER A 66 9.14 3.04 2.51
C SER A 66 10.65 3.26 2.65
N VAL A 67 11.35 2.29 3.21
CA VAL A 67 12.79 2.38 3.54
C VAL A 67 13.53 1.22 2.88
N GLU A 68 14.36 1.49 1.87
CA GLU A 68 15.13 0.45 1.20
C GLU A 68 16.29 -0.03 2.07
N VAL A 69 16.19 -1.22 2.68
CA VAL A 69 17.28 -1.76 3.52
C VAL A 69 18.33 -2.52 2.71
N MET A 70 17.93 -3.04 1.55
CA MET A 70 18.75 -3.89 0.70
C MET A 70 18.24 -3.89 -0.74
N ARG A 71 19.16 -3.78 -1.71
CA ARG A 71 18.87 -3.90 -3.15
C ARG A 71 19.56 -5.13 -3.75
N GLY A 72 18.77 -6.04 -4.30
CA GLY A 72 19.24 -7.32 -4.85
C GLY A 72 19.11 -8.48 -3.87
N CYS A 73 19.28 -9.70 -4.35
CA CYS A 73 19.11 -10.93 -3.57
C CYS A 73 20.16 -11.99 -3.98
N THR A 74 20.71 -12.71 -3.00
CA THR A 74 21.75 -13.73 -3.23
C THR A 74 21.21 -15.15 -3.33
N ARG A 75 19.90 -15.35 -3.13
CA ARG A 75 19.26 -16.68 -3.08
C ARG A 75 19.20 -17.37 -4.45
N GLY A 76 19.12 -16.61 -5.54
CA GLY A 76 19.25 -17.15 -6.90
C GLY A 76 18.11 -18.08 -7.35
N CYS A 77 16.85 -17.76 -7.02
CA CYS A 77 15.70 -18.49 -7.54
C CYS A 77 15.61 -18.34 -9.07
N ARG A 78 15.54 -19.46 -9.80
CA ARG A 78 15.79 -19.53 -11.26
C ARG A 78 14.71 -18.88 -12.15
N PHE A 79 13.54 -18.61 -11.59
CA PHE A 79 12.45 -17.87 -12.25
C PHE A 79 12.46 -16.36 -11.95
N CYS A 80 13.20 -15.94 -10.91
CA CYS A 80 13.01 -14.61 -10.31
C CYS A 80 13.79 -13.55 -11.08
N HIS A 81 13.12 -12.84 -12.00
CA HIS A 81 13.73 -11.75 -12.77
C HIS A 81 14.37 -10.68 -11.88
N ALA A 82 13.67 -10.23 -10.83
CA ALA A 82 14.21 -9.26 -9.88
C ALA A 82 15.47 -9.76 -9.15
N GLY A 83 15.55 -11.07 -8.88
CA GLY A 83 16.70 -11.70 -8.21
C GLY A 83 17.99 -11.67 -9.04
N TYR A 84 17.88 -11.58 -10.38
CA TYR A 84 19.02 -11.44 -11.29
C TYR A 84 19.24 -9.99 -11.69
N TYR A 85 18.18 -9.27 -12.07
CA TYR A 85 18.23 -7.88 -12.54
C TYR A 85 18.89 -6.95 -11.51
N TYR A 86 18.56 -7.09 -10.23
CA TYR A 86 19.10 -6.20 -9.18
C TYR A 86 20.47 -6.62 -8.64
N ARG A 87 21.16 -7.62 -9.20
CA ARG A 87 22.48 -8.02 -8.71
C ARG A 87 23.54 -6.94 -8.96
N PRO A 88 24.62 -6.89 -8.15
CA PRO A 88 24.85 -7.67 -6.92
C PRO A 88 23.97 -7.19 -5.75
N CYS A 89 23.86 -8.01 -4.70
CA CYS A 89 23.13 -7.65 -3.48
C CYS A 89 23.95 -6.62 -2.67
N ARG A 90 23.32 -5.48 -2.33
CA ARG A 90 23.89 -4.40 -1.52
C ARG A 90 22.98 -4.13 -0.35
N GLU A 91 23.54 -4.03 0.84
CA GLU A 91 22.83 -3.74 2.08
C GLU A 91 23.25 -2.38 2.62
N GLN A 92 22.29 -1.66 3.19
CA GLN A 92 22.58 -0.47 3.97
C GLN A 92 23.07 -0.85 5.38
N LYS A 93 23.66 0.12 6.08
CA LYS A 93 24.03 -0.04 7.49
C LYS A 93 22.88 0.39 8.40
N ALA A 94 22.65 -0.32 9.50
CA ALA A 94 21.55 -0.03 10.42
C ALA A 94 21.65 1.37 11.02
N GLU A 95 22.85 1.82 11.37
CA GLU A 95 23.03 3.11 12.05
C GLU A 95 22.64 4.33 11.18
N PRO A 96 23.15 4.48 9.93
CA PRO A 96 22.61 5.48 8.99
C PRO A 96 21.11 5.35 8.75
N LEU A 97 20.59 4.12 8.62
CA LEU A 97 19.16 3.88 8.41
C LEU A 97 18.29 4.37 9.57
N VAL A 98 18.73 4.21 10.82
CA VAL A 98 18.00 4.71 11.99
C VAL A 98 17.87 6.23 11.92
N ARG A 99 18.97 6.94 11.64
CA ARG A 99 18.95 8.39 11.48
C ARG A 99 18.06 8.84 10.32
N TYR A 100 18.15 8.16 9.18
CA TYR A 100 17.29 8.42 8.02
C TYR A 100 15.81 8.24 8.38
N ILE A 101 15.45 7.12 9.02
CA ILE A 101 14.07 6.81 9.41
C ILE A 101 13.52 7.87 10.36
N GLN A 102 14.30 8.27 11.37
CA GLN A 102 13.88 9.30 12.34
C GLN A 102 13.64 10.64 11.63
N LYS A 103 14.60 11.11 10.82
CA LYS A 103 14.46 12.36 10.05
C LYS A 103 13.28 12.31 9.10
N ALA A 104 13.13 11.21 8.34
CA ALA A 104 12.04 11.05 7.39
C ALA A 104 10.68 10.97 8.07
N TRP A 105 10.62 10.32 9.22
CA TRP A 105 9.41 10.26 10.03
C TRP A 105 9.02 11.63 10.59
N GLU A 106 9.97 12.44 11.06
CA GLU A 106 9.70 13.81 11.56
C GLU A 106 9.05 14.69 10.48
N GLN A 107 9.44 14.52 9.21
CA GLN A 107 8.85 15.26 8.10
C GLN A 107 7.46 14.74 7.71
N THR A 108 7.25 13.42 7.81
CA THR A 108 6.08 12.75 7.20
C THR A 108 4.96 12.39 8.17
N GLY A 109 5.31 12.01 9.40
CA GLY A 109 4.39 11.54 10.42
C GLY A 109 3.72 10.21 10.09
N TYR A 110 4.27 9.34 9.21
CA TYR A 110 3.63 8.07 8.81
C TYR A 110 3.42 7.09 9.97
N GLU A 111 2.30 6.35 9.95
CA GLU A 111 1.85 5.31 10.91
C GLU A 111 2.53 3.96 10.73
N GLU A 112 3.24 3.81 9.62
CA GLU A 112 3.94 2.59 9.26
C GLU A 112 5.26 2.94 8.59
N VAL A 113 6.33 2.30 9.06
CA VAL A 113 7.61 2.19 8.37
C VAL A 113 7.67 0.81 7.74
N SER A 114 7.94 0.73 6.45
CA SER A 114 8.04 -0.54 5.73
C SER A 114 9.43 -0.73 5.15
N LEU A 115 10.05 -1.86 5.50
CA LEU A 115 11.38 -2.21 5.02
C LEU A 115 11.27 -2.81 3.61
N LEU A 116 11.70 -2.04 2.62
CA LEU A 116 11.72 -2.40 1.22
C LEU A 116 12.99 -3.22 0.91
N SER A 117 12.79 -4.46 0.45
CA SER A 117 13.82 -5.31 -0.13
C SER A 117 13.18 -6.50 -0.86
N LEU A 118 13.97 -7.30 -1.58
CA LEU A 118 13.49 -8.56 -2.17
C LEU A 118 13.34 -9.71 -1.15
N SER A 119 13.98 -9.60 0.02
CA SER A 119 13.98 -10.64 1.05
C SER A 119 14.41 -10.01 2.38
N THR A 120 13.47 -9.42 3.12
CA THR A 120 13.82 -8.56 4.28
C THR A 120 14.49 -9.36 5.39
N SER A 121 14.14 -10.64 5.55
CA SER A 121 14.79 -11.51 6.53
C SER A 121 16.23 -11.92 6.17
N ASP A 122 16.69 -11.67 4.94
CA ASP A 122 18.08 -11.88 4.52
C ASP A 122 18.99 -10.65 4.75
N TYR A 123 18.43 -9.55 5.28
CA TYR A 123 19.19 -8.35 5.65
C TYR A 123 19.98 -8.62 6.93
N SER A 124 21.31 -8.52 6.86
CA SER A 124 22.21 -8.98 7.93
C SER A 124 22.10 -8.15 9.22
N GLU A 125 21.79 -6.86 9.11
CA GLU A 125 21.66 -5.95 10.25
C GLU A 125 20.20 -5.71 10.67
N LEU A 126 19.25 -6.56 10.22
CA LEU A 126 17.84 -6.47 10.63
C LEU A 126 17.66 -6.48 12.17
N PRO A 127 18.34 -7.36 12.94
CA PRO A 127 18.22 -7.35 14.40
C PRO A 127 18.68 -6.04 15.05
N GLU A 128 19.80 -5.49 14.57
CA GLU A 128 20.38 -4.24 15.07
C GLU A 128 19.48 -3.05 14.74
N LEU A 129 18.97 -3.00 13.50
CA LEU A 129 18.02 -1.98 13.05
C LEU A 129 16.76 -1.98 13.92
N TRP A 130 16.17 -3.16 14.17
CA TRP A 130 15.00 -3.27 15.04
C TRP A 130 15.31 -2.81 16.46
N PHE A 131 16.42 -3.28 17.05
CA PHE A 131 16.78 -2.96 18.42
C PHE A 131 16.92 -1.44 18.63
N ARG A 132 17.53 -0.74 17.67
CA ARG A 132 17.68 0.72 17.71
C ARG A 132 16.37 1.49 17.48
N LEU A 133 15.41 0.92 16.76
CA LEU A 133 14.14 1.58 16.43
C LEU A 133 13.01 1.29 17.41
N LYS A 134 13.03 0.18 18.14
CA LYS A 134 11.86 -0.32 18.90
C LYS A 134 11.23 0.72 19.84
N ASP A 135 12.04 1.51 20.55
CA ASP A 135 11.55 2.47 21.54
C ASP A 135 11.00 3.72 20.85
N PHE A 136 11.67 4.18 19.78
CA PHE A 136 11.18 5.24 18.90
C PHE A 136 9.80 4.86 18.31
N LEU A 137 9.68 3.66 17.74
CA LEU A 137 8.45 3.17 17.13
C LEU A 137 7.32 2.98 18.16
N LYS A 138 7.64 2.41 19.32
CA LYS A 138 6.68 2.18 20.41
C LYS A 138 6.14 3.50 20.97
N ASN A 139 7.04 4.44 21.28
CA ASN A 139 6.66 5.72 21.91
C ASN A 139 5.81 6.61 20.99
N LEU A 140 5.94 6.42 19.67
CA LEU A 140 5.24 7.21 18.67
C LEU A 140 4.03 6.50 18.04
N HIS A 141 3.72 5.28 18.49
CA HIS A 141 2.68 4.43 17.91
C HIS A 141 2.85 4.28 16.40
N VAL A 142 4.04 3.80 16.00
CA VAL A 142 4.42 3.57 14.60
C VAL A 142 4.70 2.08 14.41
N SER A 143 4.04 1.48 13.43
CA SER A 143 4.25 0.09 13.08
C SER A 143 5.50 -0.10 12.20
N LEU A 144 6.20 -1.24 12.37
CA LEU A 144 7.23 -1.70 11.45
C LEU A 144 6.71 -2.89 10.65
N SER A 145 6.85 -2.82 9.33
CA SER A 145 6.26 -3.78 8.39
C SER A 145 7.31 -4.48 7.55
N PHE A 146 7.17 -5.81 7.42
CA PHE A 146 8.04 -6.66 6.62
C PHE A 146 7.24 -7.27 5.44
N PRO A 147 7.34 -6.70 4.22
CA PRO A 147 6.54 -7.13 3.08
C PRO A 147 6.97 -8.49 2.51
N SER A 148 8.18 -8.97 2.79
CA SER A 148 8.75 -10.19 2.21
C SER A 148 9.52 -10.99 3.26
N LEU A 149 8.84 -11.94 3.88
CA LEU A 149 9.42 -12.88 4.86
C LEU A 149 9.50 -14.28 4.26
N ARG A 150 10.68 -14.89 4.39
CA ARG A 150 10.92 -16.28 4.02
C ARG A 150 10.52 -17.22 5.16
N PRO A 151 9.72 -18.27 4.94
CA PRO A 151 9.23 -19.13 6.02
C PRO A 151 10.35 -19.71 6.90
N GLU A 152 11.47 -20.12 6.28
CA GLU A 152 12.63 -20.69 6.99
C GLU A 152 13.38 -19.70 7.90
N THR A 153 13.07 -18.41 7.81
CA THR A 153 13.67 -17.34 8.63
C THR A 153 12.74 -16.82 9.72
N ILE A 154 11.51 -17.35 9.81
CA ILE A 154 10.50 -16.86 10.75
C ILE A 154 10.72 -17.49 12.12
N THR A 155 10.97 -16.64 13.12
CA THR A 155 11.07 -17.03 14.53
C THR A 155 9.92 -16.43 15.35
N PRO A 156 9.55 -17.03 16.50
CA PRO A 156 8.54 -16.47 17.39
C PRO A 156 8.84 -15.02 17.79
N GLU A 157 10.10 -14.68 18.04
CA GLU A 157 10.47 -13.37 18.54
C GLU A 157 10.57 -12.31 17.42
N LEU A 158 10.92 -12.71 16.18
CA LEU A 158 10.74 -11.85 14.99
C LEU A 158 9.27 -11.50 14.76
N LEU A 159 8.36 -12.44 15.03
CA LEU A 159 6.94 -12.16 14.96
C LEU A 159 6.44 -11.38 16.18
N GLN A 160 7.10 -11.47 17.34
CA GLN A 160 6.77 -10.63 18.49
C GLN A 160 7.16 -9.17 18.28
N SER A 161 8.31 -8.88 17.63
CA SER A 161 8.69 -7.50 17.29
C SER A 161 7.72 -6.85 16.30
N LEU A 162 7.11 -7.65 15.42
CA LEU A 162 6.04 -7.23 14.50
C LEU A 162 4.70 -6.90 15.16
N LYS A 163 4.49 -7.25 16.43
CA LYS A 163 3.16 -7.12 17.08
C LYS A 163 2.69 -5.68 17.27
N ALA A 164 3.53 -4.67 16.95
CA ALA A 164 3.29 -3.28 17.31
C ALA A 164 1.94 -2.76 16.80
N GLU A 165 1.49 -3.03 15.57
CA GLU A 165 0.17 -2.54 15.12
C GLU A 165 -0.25 -3.20 13.78
N LYS A 166 -1.41 -3.87 13.78
CA LYS A 166 -2.17 -4.47 12.64
C LYS A 166 -1.66 -5.80 12.05
N LYS A 167 -2.36 -6.89 12.40
CA LYS A 167 -2.20 -8.24 11.80
C LYS A 167 -3.06 -8.40 10.54
N SER A 168 -2.76 -7.70 9.45
CA SER A 168 -3.52 -7.79 8.17
C SER A 168 -3.32 -9.09 7.37
N GLY A 169 -2.59 -10.05 7.94
CA GLY A 169 -2.26 -11.35 7.36
C GLY A 169 -0.77 -11.48 7.02
N LEU A 170 -0.17 -12.62 7.34
CA LEU A 170 1.24 -12.91 7.07
C LEU A 170 1.38 -13.62 5.72
N THR A 171 2.28 -13.14 4.86
CA THR A 171 2.51 -13.76 3.55
C THR A 171 3.72 -14.67 3.61
N LEU A 172 3.53 -15.92 3.19
CA LEU A 172 4.57 -16.93 3.00
C LEU A 172 4.59 -17.30 1.51
N ALA A 173 5.77 -17.38 0.91
CA ALA A 173 5.90 -17.75 -0.49
C ALA A 173 6.70 -19.05 -0.59
N PRO A 174 6.03 -20.19 -0.85
CA PRO A 174 6.69 -21.44 -1.23
C PRO A 174 6.97 -21.60 -2.73
N GLU A 175 6.15 -20.97 -3.57
CA GLU A 175 6.23 -20.94 -5.04
C GLU A 175 6.06 -22.27 -5.77
N ALA A 176 6.50 -23.39 -5.18
CA ALA A 176 6.28 -24.74 -5.70
C ALA A 176 5.74 -25.67 -4.61
N GLY A 177 4.96 -26.66 -5.02
CA GLY A 177 4.25 -27.59 -4.15
C GLY A 177 5.14 -28.62 -3.45
N SER A 178 6.02 -29.27 -4.21
CA SER A 178 6.94 -30.29 -3.72
C SER A 178 8.32 -29.72 -3.36
N GLU A 179 9.04 -30.42 -2.48
CA GLU A 179 10.45 -30.10 -2.17
C GLU A 179 11.35 -30.25 -3.41
N ARG A 180 11.08 -31.26 -4.25
CA ARG A 180 11.76 -31.48 -5.54
C ARG A 180 11.65 -30.27 -6.46
N LEU A 181 10.42 -29.81 -6.73
CA LEU A 181 10.21 -28.67 -7.62
C LEU A 181 10.72 -27.36 -7.00
N ARG A 182 10.68 -27.23 -5.67
CA ARG A 182 11.38 -26.15 -4.94
C ARG A 182 12.90 -26.19 -5.14
N ALA A 183 13.53 -27.37 -5.20
CA ALA A 183 14.94 -27.52 -5.54
C ALA A 183 15.23 -27.14 -7.01
N VAL A 184 14.38 -27.55 -7.95
CA VAL A 184 14.47 -27.19 -9.38
C VAL A 184 14.46 -25.67 -9.58
N ILE A 185 13.61 -24.94 -8.86
CA ILE A 185 13.58 -23.47 -8.95
C ILE A 185 14.62 -22.78 -8.07
N ASN A 186 15.48 -23.55 -7.41
CA ASN A 186 16.50 -23.11 -6.45
C ASN A 186 15.93 -22.29 -5.28
N LYS A 187 14.84 -22.79 -4.70
CA LYS A 187 14.21 -22.25 -3.48
C LYS A 187 14.15 -23.34 -2.40
N MET A 188 15.30 -23.62 -1.80
CA MET A 188 15.48 -24.67 -0.78
C MET A 188 14.68 -24.39 0.49
N MET A 189 13.51 -25.03 0.61
CA MET A 189 12.65 -24.96 1.79
C MET A 189 11.86 -26.25 1.93
N LYS A 190 11.79 -26.78 3.15
CA LYS A 190 11.04 -28.00 3.45
C LYS A 190 9.58 -27.70 3.75
N ASP A 191 8.71 -28.69 3.57
CA ASP A 191 7.30 -28.56 3.97
C ASP A 191 7.16 -28.21 5.45
N GLU A 192 8.01 -28.80 6.30
CA GLU A 192 8.01 -28.58 7.74
C GLU A 192 8.38 -27.14 8.11
N ASP A 193 9.24 -26.46 7.34
CA ASP A 193 9.58 -25.05 7.59
C ASP A 193 8.34 -24.16 7.37
N ILE A 194 7.55 -24.46 6.33
CA ILE A 194 6.31 -23.73 6.01
C ILE A 194 5.26 -23.94 7.09
N LEU A 195 5.07 -25.20 7.51
CA LEU A 195 4.13 -25.57 8.57
C LEU A 195 4.53 -24.97 9.91
N HIS A 196 5.83 -24.99 10.23
CA HIS A 196 6.36 -24.38 11.44
C HIS A 196 6.13 -22.87 11.43
N ALA A 197 6.51 -22.17 10.36
CA ALA A 197 6.29 -20.73 10.24
C ALA A 197 4.80 -20.36 10.39
N ALA A 198 3.91 -21.16 9.79
CA ALA A 198 2.47 -20.96 9.93
C ALA A 198 1.98 -21.18 11.36
N LYS A 199 2.43 -22.24 12.03
CA LYS A 199 2.10 -22.55 13.42
C LYS A 199 2.53 -21.42 14.35
N VAL A 200 3.78 -20.95 14.21
CA VAL A 200 4.31 -19.84 15.01
C VAL A 200 3.49 -18.58 14.77
N ALA A 201 3.15 -18.24 13.53
CA ALA A 201 2.32 -17.08 13.24
C ALA A 201 0.93 -17.14 13.89
N PHE A 202 0.27 -18.29 13.82
CA PHE A 202 -1.03 -18.47 14.48
C PHE A 202 -0.92 -18.43 16.02
N GLN A 203 0.12 -19.02 16.61
CA GLN A 203 0.40 -18.91 18.05
C GLN A 203 0.63 -17.46 18.49
N GLN A 204 1.28 -16.65 17.65
CA GLN A 204 1.46 -15.21 17.89
C GLN A 204 0.21 -14.38 17.56
N GLY A 205 -0.89 -15.03 17.18
CA GLY A 205 -2.23 -14.46 17.04
C GLY A 205 -2.54 -13.86 15.67
N TRP A 206 -1.80 -14.19 14.62
CA TRP A 206 -2.26 -13.91 13.25
C TRP A 206 -3.50 -14.76 12.96
N LYS A 207 -4.46 -14.20 12.21
CA LYS A 207 -5.68 -14.91 11.81
C LYS A 207 -5.73 -15.26 10.33
N LEU A 208 -4.77 -14.78 9.55
CA LEU A 208 -4.71 -15.04 8.12
C LEU A 208 -3.25 -15.28 7.70
N ILE A 209 -3.02 -16.38 7.00
CA ILE A 209 -1.79 -16.64 6.25
C ILE A 209 -2.13 -16.59 4.76
N LYS A 210 -1.27 -15.94 3.98
CA LYS A 210 -1.35 -15.88 2.51
C LYS A 210 -0.21 -16.70 1.93
N LEU A 211 -0.52 -17.57 0.97
CA LEU A 211 0.45 -18.42 0.27
C LEU A 211 0.46 -18.11 -1.21
N TYR A 212 1.65 -18.02 -1.79
CA TYR A 212 1.86 -17.83 -3.22
C TYR A 212 2.54 -19.05 -3.84
N PHE A 213 1.88 -19.66 -4.82
CA PHE A 213 2.37 -20.77 -5.61
C PHE A 213 2.35 -20.42 -7.10
N MET A 214 3.14 -21.16 -7.87
CA MET A 214 3.12 -21.16 -9.31
C MET A 214 2.78 -22.55 -9.84
N ILE A 215 2.20 -22.59 -11.04
CA ILE A 215 1.96 -23.81 -11.82
C ILE A 215 2.59 -23.66 -13.20
N GLY A 216 2.92 -24.76 -13.85
CA GLY A 216 3.62 -24.77 -15.15
C GLY A 216 5.10 -24.43 -15.04
N LEU A 217 5.71 -24.73 -13.89
CA LEU A 217 7.15 -24.62 -13.72
C LEU A 217 7.90 -25.66 -14.57
N PRO A 218 9.15 -25.38 -14.99
CA PRO A 218 9.97 -26.37 -15.70
C PRO A 218 10.10 -27.67 -14.90
N THR A 219 9.96 -28.82 -15.58
CA THR A 219 9.96 -30.18 -15.01
C THR A 219 8.79 -30.49 -14.05
N GLU A 220 7.77 -29.62 -13.93
CA GLU A 220 6.60 -29.88 -13.09
C GLU A 220 5.82 -31.10 -13.58
N THR A 221 5.51 -32.00 -12.65
CA THR A 221 4.72 -33.21 -12.86
C THR A 221 3.40 -33.13 -12.11
N GLU A 222 2.46 -34.02 -12.43
CA GLU A 222 1.21 -34.14 -11.67
C GLU A 222 1.45 -34.42 -10.17
N THR A 223 2.46 -35.23 -9.84
CA THR A 223 2.86 -35.52 -8.46
C THR A 223 3.21 -34.25 -7.68
N ASP A 224 3.83 -33.26 -8.32
CA ASP A 224 4.16 -31.98 -7.67
C ASP A 224 2.89 -31.14 -7.38
N LEU A 225 1.88 -31.22 -8.24
CA LEU A 225 0.58 -30.56 -8.03
C LEU A 225 -0.22 -31.24 -6.91
N ILE A 226 -0.18 -32.56 -6.83
CA ILE A 226 -0.77 -33.32 -5.73
C ILE A 226 -0.08 -32.94 -4.41
N ALA A 227 1.26 -32.91 -4.38
CA ALA A 227 2.01 -32.46 -3.22
C ALA A 227 1.66 -31.02 -2.79
N MET A 228 1.43 -30.12 -3.76
CA MET A 228 0.94 -28.77 -3.49
C MET A 228 -0.41 -28.79 -2.76
N ALA A 229 -1.38 -29.56 -3.27
CA ALA A 229 -2.70 -29.67 -2.67
C ALA A 229 -2.63 -30.28 -1.25
N ASP A 230 -1.78 -31.27 -1.05
CA ASP A 230 -1.58 -31.92 0.25
C ASP A 230 -0.99 -30.97 1.29
N LEU A 231 0.05 -30.21 0.93
CA LEU A 231 0.63 -29.17 1.78
C LEU A 231 -0.42 -28.12 2.16
N ILE A 232 -1.21 -27.65 1.19
CA ILE A 232 -2.29 -26.68 1.43
C ILE A 232 -3.36 -27.24 2.38
N ASN A 233 -3.74 -28.51 2.19
CA ASN A 233 -4.72 -29.18 3.04
C ASN A 233 -4.20 -29.32 4.49
N ARG A 234 -2.91 -29.66 4.67
CA ARG A 234 -2.22 -29.68 5.98
C ARG A 234 -2.23 -28.31 6.65
N LEU A 235 -1.94 -27.24 5.92
CA LEU A 235 -1.98 -25.86 6.42
C LEU A 235 -3.40 -25.43 6.81
N GLY A 236 -4.42 -25.83 6.05
CA GLY A 236 -5.82 -25.61 6.40
C GLY A 236 -6.23 -26.34 7.68
N LYS A 237 -5.80 -27.60 7.85
CA LYS A 237 -6.02 -28.38 9.08
C LYS A 237 -5.34 -27.71 10.29
N LEU A 238 -4.11 -27.23 10.11
CA LEU A 238 -3.38 -26.48 11.13
C LEU A 238 -4.12 -25.19 11.53
N ALA A 239 -4.62 -24.41 10.57
CA ALA A 239 -5.34 -23.17 10.85
C ALA A 239 -6.59 -23.38 11.72
N LYS A 240 -7.34 -24.48 11.51
CA LYS A 240 -8.51 -24.82 12.34
C LYS A 240 -8.19 -25.00 13.83
N GLN A 241 -6.96 -25.38 14.16
CA GLN A 241 -6.53 -25.52 15.56
C GLN A 241 -6.46 -24.16 16.29
N PHE A 242 -6.50 -23.04 15.56
CA PHE A 242 -6.38 -21.67 16.08
C PHE A 242 -7.67 -20.84 15.93
N GLY A 243 -8.83 -21.51 15.97
CA GLY A 243 -10.15 -20.91 15.93
C GLY A 243 -10.50 -20.38 14.54
N SER A 244 -10.74 -19.07 14.42
CA SER A 244 -11.12 -18.41 13.16
C SER A 244 -9.95 -18.18 12.18
N ALA A 245 -8.80 -18.82 12.39
CA ALA A 245 -7.66 -18.62 11.51
C ALA A 245 -7.90 -19.24 10.12
N GLN A 246 -7.36 -18.60 9.08
CA GLN A 246 -7.58 -18.97 7.68
C GLN A 246 -6.28 -18.96 6.87
N VAL A 247 -6.30 -19.70 5.77
CA VAL A 247 -5.24 -19.73 4.77
C VAL A 247 -5.81 -19.27 3.43
N LYS A 248 -5.24 -18.23 2.83
CA LYS A 248 -5.56 -17.80 1.47
C LYS A 248 -4.43 -18.20 0.54
N VAL A 249 -4.74 -18.97 -0.49
CA VAL A 249 -3.79 -19.43 -1.49
C VAL A 249 -4.02 -18.67 -2.78
N SER A 250 -2.95 -18.16 -3.39
CA SER A 250 -2.97 -17.62 -4.74
C SER A 250 -1.98 -18.37 -5.62
N VAL A 251 -2.49 -18.92 -6.73
CA VAL A 251 -1.74 -19.68 -7.73
C VAL A 251 -1.60 -18.84 -8.99
N SER A 252 -0.39 -18.71 -9.52
CA SER A 252 -0.14 -17.98 -10.78
C SER A 252 0.57 -18.87 -11.80
N PRO A 253 0.15 -18.89 -13.07
CA PRO A 253 0.92 -19.53 -14.12
C PRO A 253 2.35 -19.00 -14.19
N PHE A 254 3.32 -19.90 -14.34
CA PHE A 254 4.70 -19.54 -14.58
C PHE A 254 4.79 -18.70 -15.86
N THR A 255 5.54 -17.61 -15.78
CA THR A 255 5.79 -16.72 -16.90
C THR A 255 7.30 -16.61 -17.09
N PRO A 256 7.88 -17.23 -18.12
CA PRO A 256 9.31 -17.12 -18.38
C PRO A 256 9.70 -15.67 -18.64
N LYS A 257 10.78 -15.23 -18.00
CA LYS A 257 11.28 -13.85 -18.07
C LYS A 257 12.70 -13.83 -18.65
N PRO A 258 13.06 -12.80 -19.43
CA PRO A 258 14.42 -12.60 -19.89
C PRO A 258 15.39 -12.45 -18.70
N HIS A 259 16.68 -12.71 -18.94
CA HIS A 259 17.72 -12.60 -17.91
C HIS A 259 17.45 -13.45 -16.66
N THR A 260 16.87 -14.63 -16.89
CA THR A 260 16.71 -15.69 -15.88
C THR A 260 17.20 -17.01 -16.47
N PRO A 261 17.63 -17.98 -15.64
CA PRO A 261 17.92 -19.33 -16.14
C PRO A 261 16.75 -19.99 -16.89
N PHE A 262 15.50 -19.58 -16.64
CA PHE A 262 14.34 -20.09 -17.34
C PHE A 262 13.90 -19.28 -18.57
N GLN A 263 14.74 -18.37 -19.08
CA GLN A 263 14.40 -17.56 -20.26
C GLN A 263 14.15 -18.39 -21.54
N TRP A 264 14.71 -19.59 -21.63
CA TRP A 264 14.53 -20.52 -22.74
C TRP A 264 13.33 -21.46 -22.60
N GLN A 265 12.72 -21.51 -21.41
CA GLN A 265 11.65 -22.45 -21.11
C GLN A 265 10.33 -22.01 -21.76
N ALA A 266 9.52 -22.96 -22.22
CA ALA A 266 8.16 -22.70 -22.64
C ALA A 266 7.29 -22.21 -21.47
N GLN A 267 6.21 -21.53 -21.81
CA GLN A 267 5.05 -21.44 -20.92
C GLN A 267 4.07 -22.53 -21.34
N ASP A 268 3.46 -23.22 -20.37
CA ASP A 268 2.37 -24.16 -20.64
C ASP A 268 1.23 -23.50 -21.42
N SER A 269 0.51 -24.32 -22.21
CA SER A 269 -0.65 -23.84 -22.96
C SER A 269 -1.80 -23.44 -22.02
N LEU A 270 -2.76 -22.67 -22.54
CA LEU A 270 -3.92 -22.25 -21.77
C LEU A 270 -4.73 -23.45 -21.27
N GLU A 271 -4.86 -24.48 -22.10
CA GLU A 271 -5.58 -25.72 -21.80
C GLU A 271 -4.90 -26.46 -20.64
N THR A 272 -3.58 -26.70 -20.73
CA THR A 272 -2.82 -27.35 -19.66
C THR A 272 -2.90 -26.55 -18.36
N LEU A 273 -2.79 -25.23 -18.40
CA LEU A 273 -2.92 -24.39 -17.19
C LEU A 273 -4.32 -24.51 -16.57
N GLN A 274 -5.38 -24.58 -17.38
CA GLN A 274 -6.75 -24.78 -16.91
C GLN A 274 -6.94 -26.17 -16.26
N GLU A 275 -6.38 -27.22 -16.86
CA GLU A 275 -6.39 -28.59 -16.31
C GLU A 275 -5.71 -28.65 -14.94
N LYS A 276 -4.52 -28.02 -14.82
CA LYS A 276 -3.79 -27.93 -13.55
C LYS A 276 -4.58 -27.18 -12.47
N ILE A 277 -5.24 -26.07 -12.84
CA ILE A 277 -6.13 -25.34 -11.92
C ILE A 277 -7.31 -26.21 -11.49
N LEU A 278 -7.91 -26.97 -12.42
CA LEU A 278 -9.03 -27.86 -12.13
C LEU A 278 -8.61 -28.97 -11.15
N LEU A 279 -7.45 -29.58 -11.35
CA LEU A 279 -6.88 -30.59 -10.45
C LEU A 279 -6.73 -30.04 -9.03
N LEU A 280 -6.14 -28.84 -8.88
CA LEU A 280 -5.97 -28.20 -7.57
C LEU A 280 -7.33 -27.91 -6.91
N ARG A 281 -8.32 -27.45 -7.67
CA ARG A 281 -9.68 -27.20 -7.15
C ARG A 281 -10.35 -28.47 -6.65
N GLN A 282 -10.14 -29.61 -7.31
CA GLN A 282 -10.72 -30.89 -6.91
C GLN A 282 -10.01 -31.47 -5.67
N ARG A 283 -8.68 -31.31 -5.57
CA ARG A 283 -7.88 -31.90 -4.49
C ARG A 283 -7.86 -31.07 -3.19
N ILE A 284 -8.00 -29.75 -3.28
CA ILE A 284 -8.00 -28.86 -2.10
C ILE A 284 -9.42 -28.80 -1.51
N HIS A 285 -9.61 -29.47 -0.37
CA HIS A 285 -10.93 -29.64 0.27
C HIS A 285 -10.98 -29.14 1.73
N SER A 286 -9.85 -28.66 2.27
CA SER A 286 -9.77 -28.25 3.68
C SER A 286 -10.60 -26.99 3.96
N ARG A 287 -11.61 -27.12 4.83
CA ARG A 287 -12.38 -25.96 5.34
C ARG A 287 -11.42 -24.95 6.00
N GLY A 288 -11.47 -23.68 5.64
CA GLY A 288 -10.52 -22.65 6.12
C GLY A 288 -9.41 -22.30 5.11
N VAL A 289 -9.38 -22.97 3.96
CA VAL A 289 -8.57 -22.57 2.80
C VAL A 289 -9.44 -21.80 1.80
N LYS A 290 -8.94 -20.66 1.30
CA LYS A 290 -9.50 -19.94 0.16
C LYS A 290 -8.50 -19.97 -0.99
N LEU A 291 -8.78 -20.78 -2.02
CA LEU A 291 -8.00 -20.82 -3.25
C LEU A 291 -8.43 -19.68 -4.19
N THR A 292 -7.45 -19.00 -4.77
CA THR A 292 -7.59 -18.02 -5.85
C THR A 292 -6.51 -18.30 -6.89
N TRP A 293 -6.77 -18.00 -8.15
CA TRP A 293 -5.77 -18.16 -9.21
C TRP A 293 -5.80 -16.96 -10.14
N ARG A 294 -4.67 -16.73 -10.80
CA ARG A 294 -4.58 -15.76 -11.87
C ARG A 294 -5.17 -16.35 -13.15
N ASP A 295 -5.88 -15.52 -13.92
CA ASP A 295 -6.37 -15.89 -15.24
C ASP A 295 -5.19 -16.30 -16.16
N PRO A 296 -5.21 -17.53 -16.73
CA PRO A 296 -4.21 -17.97 -17.70
C PRO A 296 -4.05 -17.05 -18.90
N HIS A 297 -5.12 -16.41 -19.39
CA HIS A 297 -5.06 -15.50 -20.54
C HIS A 297 -4.21 -14.26 -20.27
N VAL A 298 -4.33 -13.70 -19.07
CA VAL A 298 -3.50 -12.57 -18.63
C VAL A 298 -2.03 -13.00 -18.55
N SER A 299 -1.77 -14.19 -18.00
CA SER A 299 -0.41 -14.72 -17.84
C SER A 299 0.25 -15.07 -19.18
N PHE A 300 -0.56 -15.49 -20.18
CA PHE A 300 -0.14 -15.67 -21.56
C PHE A 300 0.36 -14.36 -22.18
N LEU A 301 -0.44 -13.29 -22.10
CA LEU A 301 -0.01 -11.97 -22.58
C LEU A 301 1.22 -11.45 -21.82
N GLU A 302 1.32 -11.69 -20.52
CA GLU A 302 2.52 -11.35 -19.75
C GLU A 302 3.78 -12.08 -20.23
N ALA A 303 3.67 -13.33 -20.70
CA ALA A 303 4.79 -14.06 -21.28
C ALA A 303 5.16 -13.52 -22.66
N VAL A 304 4.16 -13.27 -23.50
CA VAL A 304 4.34 -12.70 -24.83
C VAL A 304 5.06 -11.35 -24.73
N LEU A 305 4.53 -10.42 -23.93
CA LEU A 305 5.10 -9.09 -23.75
C LEU A 305 6.47 -9.13 -23.07
N ALA A 306 6.68 -10.00 -22.08
CA ALA A 306 7.97 -10.07 -21.39
C ALA A 306 9.09 -10.66 -22.25
N ARG A 307 8.77 -11.55 -23.19
CA ARG A 307 9.74 -12.13 -24.15
C ARG A 307 9.65 -11.51 -25.54
N GLY A 308 8.93 -10.40 -25.65
CA GLY A 308 8.69 -9.68 -26.90
C GLY A 308 9.95 -9.08 -27.50
N ASP A 309 9.95 -8.96 -28.82
CA ASP A 309 10.90 -8.15 -29.57
C ASP A 309 10.27 -6.81 -29.99
N ARG A 310 10.94 -6.07 -30.89
CA ARG A 310 10.47 -4.77 -31.38
C ARG A 310 9.14 -4.86 -32.15
N GLN A 311 8.78 -6.02 -32.71
CA GLN A 311 7.56 -6.20 -33.50
C GLN A 311 6.31 -6.08 -32.63
N LEU A 312 6.39 -6.51 -31.37
CA LEU A 312 5.27 -6.35 -30.43
C LEU A 312 4.89 -4.89 -30.16
N GLY A 313 5.76 -3.92 -30.46
CA GLY A 313 5.39 -2.51 -30.42
C GLY A 313 4.17 -2.19 -31.28
N LYS A 314 4.05 -2.83 -32.46
CA LYS A 314 2.90 -2.69 -33.36
C LYS A 314 1.62 -3.26 -32.74
N VAL A 315 1.72 -4.45 -32.12
CA VAL A 315 0.59 -5.10 -31.44
C VAL A 315 0.06 -4.21 -30.30
N ILE A 316 0.95 -3.71 -29.45
CA ILE A 316 0.59 -2.85 -28.32
C ILE A 316 -0.12 -1.58 -28.82
N GLU A 317 0.39 -0.97 -29.89
CA GLU A 317 -0.22 0.21 -30.49
C GLU A 317 -1.63 -0.09 -31.03
N VAL A 318 -1.80 -1.17 -31.80
CA VAL A 318 -3.10 -1.57 -32.36
C VAL A 318 -4.11 -1.91 -31.27
N ALA A 319 -3.71 -2.69 -30.26
CA ALA A 319 -4.55 -2.99 -29.10
C ALA A 319 -4.97 -1.70 -28.39
N TRP A 320 -4.03 -0.76 -28.19
CA TRP A 320 -4.34 0.55 -27.63
C TRP A 320 -5.32 1.35 -28.50
N ARG A 321 -5.16 1.39 -29.83
CA ARG A 321 -6.12 2.09 -30.71
C ARG A 321 -7.52 1.48 -30.64
N LYS A 322 -7.61 0.16 -30.50
CA LYS A 322 -8.87 -0.59 -30.32
C LYS A 322 -9.49 -0.50 -28.92
N GLY A 323 -8.89 0.27 -28.02
CA GLY A 323 -9.45 0.58 -26.70
C GLY A 323 -8.95 -0.33 -25.56
N ALA A 324 -7.89 -1.11 -25.74
CA ALA A 324 -7.22 -1.82 -24.65
C ALA A 324 -6.69 -0.79 -23.62
N ARG A 325 -7.35 -0.67 -22.47
CA ARG A 325 -7.01 0.27 -21.40
C ARG A 325 -7.23 -0.42 -20.07
N PHE A 326 -6.32 -0.20 -19.14
CA PHE A 326 -6.48 -0.70 -17.78
C PHE A 326 -6.60 -2.24 -17.65
N ASP A 327 -6.09 -2.98 -18.64
CA ASP A 327 -6.12 -4.46 -18.72
C ASP A 327 -5.44 -5.19 -17.54
N ALA A 328 -4.73 -4.46 -16.68
CA ALA A 328 -4.20 -5.00 -15.42
C ALA A 328 -5.31 -5.30 -14.38
N TRP A 329 -6.49 -4.69 -14.51
CA TRP A 329 -7.66 -5.00 -13.69
C TRP A 329 -8.52 -6.07 -14.37
N SER A 330 -8.83 -7.13 -13.64
CA SER A 330 -9.50 -8.32 -14.18
C SER A 330 -10.86 -8.03 -14.82
N ASP A 331 -11.58 -7.02 -14.32
CA ASP A 331 -12.89 -6.59 -14.84
C ASP A 331 -12.79 -5.68 -16.07
N GLN A 332 -11.59 -5.24 -16.42
CA GLN A 332 -11.31 -4.39 -17.59
C GLN A 332 -10.52 -5.12 -18.68
N PHE A 333 -10.10 -6.36 -18.43
CA PHE A 333 -9.24 -7.11 -19.34
C PHE A 333 -9.95 -7.49 -20.64
N ARG A 334 -9.41 -7.05 -21.80
CA ARG A 334 -10.02 -7.25 -23.12
C ARG A 334 -9.24 -8.25 -23.99
N TRP A 335 -9.40 -9.55 -23.71
CA TRP A 335 -8.72 -10.63 -24.44
C TRP A 335 -8.89 -10.54 -25.98
N ASP A 336 -10.12 -10.43 -26.46
CA ASP A 336 -10.42 -10.44 -27.90
C ASP A 336 -9.74 -9.27 -28.62
N THR A 337 -9.66 -8.11 -27.98
CA THR A 337 -8.96 -6.94 -28.52
C THR A 337 -7.47 -7.21 -28.74
N TRP A 338 -6.83 -7.96 -27.85
CA TRP A 338 -5.43 -8.36 -28.03
C TRP A 338 -5.29 -9.38 -29.16
N MET A 339 -6.18 -10.37 -29.25
CA MET A 339 -6.13 -11.38 -30.31
C MET A 339 -6.37 -10.77 -31.70
N GLU A 340 -7.32 -9.85 -31.83
CA GLU A 340 -7.51 -9.05 -33.04
C GLU A 340 -6.25 -8.26 -33.40
N ALA A 341 -5.58 -7.64 -32.41
CA ALA A 341 -4.36 -6.88 -32.66
C ALA A 341 -3.20 -7.78 -33.17
N PHE A 342 -3.08 -9.00 -32.64
CA PHE A 342 -2.13 -9.98 -33.16
C PHE A 342 -2.46 -10.40 -34.60
N ALA A 343 -3.74 -10.64 -34.90
CA ALA A 343 -4.20 -10.99 -36.24
C ALA A 343 -3.94 -9.87 -37.25
N GLU A 344 -4.31 -8.62 -36.93
CA GLU A 344 -4.15 -7.44 -37.79
C GLU A 344 -2.67 -7.14 -38.09
N THR A 345 -1.79 -7.40 -37.12
CA THR A 345 -0.34 -7.21 -37.30
C THR A 345 0.37 -8.43 -37.89
N ASN A 346 -0.35 -9.53 -38.12
CA ASN A 346 0.18 -10.83 -38.57
C ASN A 346 1.33 -11.35 -37.67
N ILE A 347 1.22 -11.15 -36.36
CA ILE A 347 2.20 -11.60 -35.38
C ILE A 347 1.60 -12.75 -34.57
N ASN A 348 2.22 -13.93 -34.65
CA ASN A 348 1.78 -15.09 -33.87
C ASN A 348 2.23 -14.97 -32.40
N PRO A 349 1.31 -14.83 -31.42
CA PRO A 349 1.70 -14.71 -30.02
C PRO A 349 2.35 -15.99 -29.47
N SER A 350 1.99 -17.18 -29.96
CA SER A 350 2.55 -18.46 -29.50
C SER A 350 4.04 -18.60 -29.82
N HIS A 351 4.56 -17.83 -30.79
CA HIS A 351 6.00 -17.73 -31.04
C HIS A 351 6.77 -17.22 -29.81
N TYR A 352 6.14 -16.38 -28.99
CA TYR A 352 6.75 -15.85 -27.78
C TYR A 352 6.48 -16.72 -26.54
N THR A 353 5.63 -17.75 -26.63
CA THR A 353 5.35 -18.66 -25.51
C THR A 353 6.11 -19.98 -25.58
N ARG A 354 6.59 -20.39 -26.77
CA ARG A 354 7.31 -21.66 -27.00
C ARG A 354 8.64 -21.82 -26.24
N GLN A 355 9.12 -23.04 -26.23
CA GLN A 355 10.50 -23.39 -25.90
C GLN A 355 11.47 -22.73 -26.91
N ARG A 356 12.60 -22.24 -26.42
CA ARG A 356 13.70 -21.71 -27.24
C ARG A 356 14.93 -22.59 -27.10
N SER A 357 15.72 -22.68 -28.17
CA SER A 357 17.02 -23.35 -28.11
C SER A 357 18.04 -22.46 -27.38
N PHE A 358 19.09 -23.06 -26.82
CA PHE A 358 20.11 -22.31 -26.07
C PHE A 358 20.98 -21.41 -26.95
N ASP A 359 21.11 -21.72 -28.24
CA ASP A 359 21.81 -20.96 -29.27
C ASP A 359 20.92 -19.91 -29.97
N GLU A 360 19.61 -19.92 -29.69
CA GLU A 360 18.67 -18.99 -30.30
C GLU A 360 18.92 -17.54 -29.83
N PRO A 361 18.98 -16.55 -30.73
CA PRO A 361 19.04 -15.14 -30.35
C PRO A 361 17.82 -14.73 -29.50
N LEU A 362 18.07 -14.21 -28.29
CA LEU A 362 17.00 -13.75 -27.40
C LEU A 362 16.74 -12.25 -27.58
N PRO A 363 15.47 -11.80 -27.58
CA PRO A 363 15.11 -10.39 -27.82
C PRO A 363 15.79 -9.38 -26.88
N TRP A 364 16.09 -9.80 -25.65
CA TRP A 364 16.69 -8.96 -24.61
C TRP A 364 18.21 -9.11 -24.49
N SER A 365 18.87 -9.96 -25.29
CA SER A 365 20.34 -10.18 -25.19
C SER A 365 21.18 -8.94 -25.51
N HIS A 366 20.61 -7.97 -26.23
CA HIS A 366 21.22 -6.66 -26.47
C HIS A 366 21.33 -5.80 -25.20
N ILE A 367 20.79 -6.25 -24.05
CA ILE A 367 20.98 -5.63 -22.73
C ILE A 367 21.83 -6.55 -21.86
N SER A 368 22.99 -6.06 -21.42
CA SER A 368 23.84 -6.73 -20.44
C SER A 368 23.52 -6.26 -19.03
N ILE A 369 23.10 -7.18 -18.17
CA ILE A 369 22.98 -6.94 -16.72
C ILE A 369 24.25 -7.35 -15.95
N GLY A 370 25.36 -7.58 -16.66
CA GLY A 370 26.66 -8.00 -16.09
C GLY A 370 26.73 -9.48 -15.66
N ILE A 371 25.65 -10.25 -15.85
CA ILE A 371 25.62 -11.69 -15.62
C ILE A 371 25.96 -12.41 -16.94
N LEU A 372 26.83 -13.42 -16.86
CA LEU A 372 27.28 -14.16 -18.04
C LEU A 372 26.21 -15.12 -18.55
N ASP A 373 26.04 -15.22 -19.87
CA ASP A 373 25.07 -16.13 -20.50
C ASP A 373 25.36 -17.60 -20.14
N LYS A 374 26.65 -17.97 -20.05
CA LYS A 374 27.09 -19.30 -19.57
C LYS A 374 26.63 -19.62 -18.15
N PHE A 375 26.46 -18.60 -17.29
CA PHE A 375 25.93 -18.80 -15.94
C PHE A 375 24.43 -19.12 -15.98
N PHE A 376 23.65 -18.42 -16.81
CA PHE A 376 22.24 -18.76 -17.00
C PHE A 376 22.06 -20.17 -17.57
N LEU A 377 22.87 -20.55 -18.57
CA LEU A 377 22.87 -21.89 -19.13
C LEU A 377 23.22 -22.95 -18.08
N SER A 378 24.29 -22.73 -17.31
CA SER A 378 24.66 -23.63 -16.21
C SER A 378 23.53 -23.84 -15.20
N GLU A 379 22.83 -22.76 -14.81
CA GLU A 379 21.71 -22.87 -13.89
C GLU A 379 20.48 -23.55 -14.51
N ALA A 380 20.24 -23.39 -15.82
CA ALA A 380 19.19 -24.09 -16.53
C ALA A 380 19.46 -25.61 -16.57
N ILE A 381 20.70 -26.00 -16.85
CA ILE A 381 21.15 -27.40 -16.86
C ILE A 381 21.04 -28.00 -15.45
N LYS A 382 21.47 -27.29 -14.41
CA LYS A 382 21.30 -27.74 -13.02
C LYS A 382 19.83 -27.95 -12.68
N ALA A 383 18.94 -27.04 -13.11
CA ALA A 383 17.51 -27.19 -12.88
C ALA A 383 16.93 -28.44 -13.55
N ALA A 384 17.32 -28.71 -14.80
CA ALA A 384 16.89 -29.91 -15.53
C ALA A 384 17.37 -31.21 -14.86
N ASN A 385 18.51 -31.16 -14.16
CA ASN A 385 19.06 -32.28 -13.39
C ASN A 385 18.66 -32.25 -11.90
N GLU A 386 17.69 -31.42 -11.50
CA GLU A 386 17.22 -31.26 -10.12
C GLU A 386 18.33 -30.86 -9.11
N GLN A 387 19.41 -30.29 -9.61
CA GLN A 387 20.53 -29.83 -8.81
C GLN A 387 20.29 -28.42 -8.27
N THR A 388 20.81 -28.17 -7.08
CA THR A 388 20.65 -26.91 -6.36
C THR A 388 21.92 -26.08 -6.44
N THR A 389 21.78 -24.77 -6.21
CA THR A 389 22.90 -23.84 -6.23
C THR A 389 22.96 -23.09 -4.90
N GLU A 390 24.09 -23.23 -4.21
CA GLU A 390 24.32 -22.66 -2.90
C GLU A 390 24.33 -21.12 -2.93
N ASN A 391 23.91 -20.51 -1.82
CA ASN A 391 23.93 -19.05 -1.64
C ASN A 391 25.35 -18.54 -1.42
N CYS A 392 25.79 -17.60 -2.26
CA CYS A 392 27.15 -17.04 -2.21
C CYS A 392 27.49 -16.22 -0.96
N LYS A 393 26.51 -15.88 -0.09
CA LYS A 393 26.77 -15.25 1.22
C LYS A 393 27.33 -16.21 2.26
N ILE A 394 26.94 -17.48 2.20
CA ILE A 394 27.31 -18.50 3.19
C ILE A 394 28.21 -19.59 2.60
N GLY A 395 28.15 -19.75 1.28
CA GLY A 395 28.88 -20.75 0.53
C GLY A 395 29.90 -20.17 -0.44
N VAL A 396 30.13 -20.90 -1.53
CA VAL A 396 31.13 -20.52 -2.54
C VAL A 396 30.53 -19.57 -3.58
N CYS A 397 31.36 -18.68 -4.12
CA CYS A 397 30.99 -17.81 -5.24
C CYS A 397 30.68 -18.64 -6.49
N GLN A 398 29.51 -18.43 -7.09
CA GLN A 398 29.02 -19.19 -8.25
C GLN A 398 29.47 -18.62 -9.61
N LEU A 399 30.45 -17.71 -9.61
CA LEU A 399 31.09 -17.17 -10.83
C LEU A 399 30.11 -16.61 -11.89
N CYS A 400 29.06 -15.92 -11.45
CA CYS A 400 28.03 -15.36 -12.33
C CYS A 400 28.45 -14.19 -13.24
N GLY A 401 29.69 -13.70 -13.18
CA GLY A 401 30.19 -12.51 -13.91
C GLY A 401 30.44 -11.26 -13.06
N LEU A 402 29.86 -11.16 -11.87
CA LEU A 402 29.93 -9.96 -11.02
C LEU A 402 31.05 -9.96 -9.97
N MET A 403 32.05 -10.83 -10.11
CA MET A 403 33.03 -11.15 -9.03
C MET A 403 33.83 -9.93 -8.59
N ASP A 404 34.05 -8.99 -9.51
CA ASP A 404 34.89 -7.82 -9.32
C ASP A 404 34.12 -6.62 -8.75
N GLN A 405 32.79 -6.71 -8.70
CA GLN A 405 31.95 -5.68 -8.09
C GLN A 405 32.29 -5.55 -6.59
N PRO A 406 32.40 -4.33 -6.04
CA PRO A 406 32.75 -4.12 -4.63
C PRO A 406 31.85 -4.90 -3.65
N ALA A 407 30.53 -4.92 -3.90
CA ALA A 407 29.59 -5.69 -3.11
C ALA A 407 29.88 -7.20 -3.13
N CYS A 408 30.23 -7.77 -4.28
CA CYS A 408 30.61 -9.18 -4.40
C CYS A 408 31.95 -9.49 -3.71
N LYS A 409 32.93 -8.59 -3.78
CA LYS A 409 34.20 -8.73 -3.04
C LYS A 409 33.93 -8.81 -1.53
N LYS A 410 33.10 -7.91 -0.98
CA LYS A 410 32.70 -7.93 0.44
C LYS A 410 32.02 -9.24 0.83
N ILE A 411 31.06 -9.71 0.02
CA ILE A 411 30.37 -10.99 0.23
C ILE A 411 31.37 -12.17 0.25
N ARG A 412 32.30 -12.22 -0.71
CA ARG A 412 33.31 -13.29 -0.81
C ARG A 412 34.29 -13.29 0.36
N ILE A 413 34.72 -12.11 0.82
CA ILE A 413 35.59 -11.98 1.99
C ILE A 413 34.85 -12.49 3.23
N ALA A 414 33.62 -12.02 3.45
CA ALA A 414 32.80 -12.46 4.60
C ALA A 414 32.55 -13.98 4.61
N ALA A 415 32.32 -14.59 3.44
CA ALA A 415 32.17 -16.03 3.31
C ALA A 415 33.47 -16.79 3.62
N LYS A 416 34.63 -16.26 3.21
CA LYS A 416 35.96 -16.87 3.46
C LYS A 416 36.40 -16.79 4.92
N THR A 417 36.07 -15.70 5.62
CA THR A 417 36.47 -15.49 7.01
C THR A 417 35.79 -16.44 8.00
N LYS A 418 34.88 -17.32 7.53
CA LYS A 418 34.31 -18.44 8.29
C LYS A 418 33.84 -18.05 9.70
N ASP A 419 33.20 -16.90 9.85
CA ASP A 419 32.27 -16.73 10.97
C ASP A 419 31.00 -17.50 10.58
N LYS A 420 31.02 -18.84 10.69
CA LYS A 420 29.86 -19.76 10.56
C LYS A 420 28.68 -19.38 11.47
N ARG A 421 28.91 -18.35 12.28
CA ARG A 421 28.04 -17.60 13.15
C ARG A 421 27.08 -16.63 12.45
N ILE A 422 27.24 -16.28 11.17
CA ILE A 422 26.42 -15.18 10.59
C ILE A 422 24.98 -15.58 10.21
N SER A 423 24.66 -16.86 9.97
CA SER A 423 23.27 -17.29 9.70
C SER A 423 22.54 -17.86 10.92
N VAL A 424 23.24 -18.64 11.76
CA VAL A 424 22.65 -19.26 12.96
C VAL A 424 22.99 -18.47 14.23
N SER A 425 24.21 -17.96 14.36
CA SER A 425 24.57 -17.18 15.54
C SER A 425 24.13 -15.72 15.50
N THR A 426 23.79 -15.11 14.37
CA THR A 426 23.16 -13.78 14.43
C THR A 426 21.80 -13.90 15.10
N ALA A 427 21.05 -14.98 14.85
CA ALA A 427 19.86 -15.35 15.60
C ALA A 427 20.19 -15.78 17.04
N GLN A 428 21.30 -16.48 17.31
CA GLN A 428 21.66 -16.93 18.67
C GLN A 428 22.27 -15.81 19.55
N ARG A 429 22.97 -14.85 18.96
CA ARG A 429 23.53 -13.62 19.55
C ARG A 429 22.45 -12.55 19.66
N TRP A 430 21.51 -12.51 18.71
CA TRP A 430 20.21 -11.86 18.87
C TRP A 430 19.42 -12.50 19.99
N TYR A 431 19.38 -13.82 20.12
CA TYR A 431 18.72 -14.53 21.21
C TYR A 431 19.41 -14.23 22.53
N GLN A 432 20.74 -14.19 22.60
CA GLN A 432 21.46 -13.78 23.81
C GLN A 432 21.22 -12.31 24.15
N LYS A 433 21.29 -11.37 23.20
CA LYS A 433 20.93 -9.96 23.42
C LYS A 433 19.44 -9.77 23.75
N MET A 434 18.54 -10.56 23.16
CA MET A 434 17.10 -10.53 23.43
C MET A 434 16.78 -11.17 24.77
N GLN A 435 17.42 -12.27 25.15
CA GLN A 435 17.28 -12.90 26.46
C GLN A 435 17.84 -11.99 27.52
N GLN A 436 19.00 -11.37 27.28
CA GLN A 436 19.54 -10.33 28.15
C GLN A 436 18.55 -9.17 28.26
N TYR A 437 18.00 -8.65 27.16
CA TYR A 437 16.96 -7.62 27.20
C TYR A 437 15.66 -8.06 27.85
N ILE A 438 15.17 -9.29 27.63
CA ILE A 438 13.98 -9.86 28.28
C ILE A 438 14.24 -10.02 29.77
N THR A 439 15.45 -10.40 30.15
CA THR A 439 15.86 -10.55 31.55
C THR A 439 16.00 -9.17 32.21
N GLU A 440 16.61 -8.20 31.53
CA GLU A 440 16.70 -6.79 31.95
C GLU A 440 15.33 -6.11 31.99
N THR A 441 14.41 -6.42 31.08
CA THR A 441 13.03 -5.92 31.11
C THR A 441 12.12 -6.69 32.05
N LYS A 442 12.47 -7.92 32.45
CA LYS A 442 11.83 -8.64 33.56
C LYS A 442 12.40 -8.23 34.93
N SER A 443 13.65 -7.78 34.99
CA SER A 443 14.26 -7.26 36.21
C SER A 443 13.97 -5.76 36.41
N ASN A 444 13.88 -4.99 35.32
CA ASN A 444 13.31 -3.64 35.29
C ASN A 444 11.81 -3.62 35.01
N SER A 445 11.15 -4.79 34.91
CA SER A 445 9.72 -4.86 35.22
C SER A 445 9.55 -4.91 36.73
N GLN A 446 10.07 -3.90 37.42
CA GLN A 446 9.11 -3.25 38.30
C GLN A 446 7.97 -2.83 37.37
N PRO A 447 6.69 -3.09 37.69
CA PRO A 447 5.67 -2.25 37.09
C PRO A 447 6.22 -0.84 37.23
N ILE A 448 6.10 0.00 36.21
CA ILE A 448 6.02 1.42 36.52
C ILE A 448 4.74 1.49 37.36
N CYS A 449 4.87 1.19 38.65
CA CYS A 449 3.97 1.51 39.71
C CYS A 449 4.06 3.01 39.74
N ASN A 450 3.26 3.59 38.85
CA ASN A 450 2.31 4.58 39.23
C ASN A 450 1.20 4.45 38.20
N ALA A 451 0.17 3.68 38.59
CA ALA A 451 -1.20 4.17 38.46
C ALA A 451 -1.35 5.50 39.23
N ASN A 452 -0.50 6.49 38.94
CA ASN A 452 -0.88 7.88 39.07
C ASN A 452 -2.08 7.97 38.15
N LYS A 453 -3.26 8.23 38.73
CA LYS A 453 -4.48 8.58 38.00
C LYS A 453 -4.09 9.46 36.82
N GLN A 454 -3.90 8.89 35.62
CA GLN A 454 -3.51 9.67 34.46
C GLN A 454 -4.76 10.47 34.13
N PHE A 455 -4.75 11.74 34.52
CA PHE A 455 -5.88 12.62 34.30
C PHE A 455 -6.06 12.77 32.80
N HIS A 456 -7.20 12.34 32.28
CA HIS A 456 -7.51 12.54 30.88
C HIS A 456 -8.33 13.82 30.74
N CYS A 457 -7.87 14.73 29.88
CA CYS A 457 -8.62 15.94 29.55
C CYS A 457 -9.09 15.87 28.10
N TRP A 458 -10.35 16.23 27.88
CA TRP A 458 -10.92 16.37 26.54
C TRP A 458 -10.82 17.82 26.10
N TYR A 459 -10.48 18.02 24.83
CA TYR A 459 -10.39 19.33 24.20
C TYR A 459 -11.21 19.31 22.91
N ARG A 460 -12.05 20.33 22.74
CA ARG A 460 -12.78 20.59 21.49
C ARG A 460 -11.99 21.56 20.64
N VAL A 461 -11.79 21.20 19.38
CA VAL A 461 -11.04 21.98 18.41
C VAL A 461 -11.95 22.36 17.25
N LYS A 462 -12.09 23.66 16.99
CA LYS A 462 -12.73 24.19 15.78
C LYS A 462 -11.68 24.36 14.69
N TYR A 463 -11.99 23.94 13.47
CA TYR A 463 -11.10 24.12 12.32
C TYR A 463 -11.87 24.49 11.04
N CYS A 464 -11.16 25.07 10.07
CA CYS A 464 -11.66 25.27 8.71
C CYS A 464 -11.03 24.29 7.72
N LYS A 465 -11.73 24.08 6.61
CA LYS A 465 -11.33 23.27 5.45
C LYS A 465 -11.66 24.08 4.18
N GLN A 466 -10.66 24.64 3.51
CA GLN A 466 -10.84 25.61 2.42
C GLN A 466 -9.90 25.32 1.23
N GLY A 467 -10.29 25.71 0.02
CA GLY A 467 -9.48 25.51 -1.18
C GLY A 467 -9.45 24.04 -1.63
N MET A 468 -8.30 23.59 -2.16
CA MET A 468 -8.20 22.26 -2.79
C MET A 468 -8.44 21.09 -1.85
N VAL A 469 -8.25 21.29 -0.53
CA VAL A 469 -8.54 20.23 0.45
C VAL A 469 -10.03 19.89 0.54
N ARG A 470 -10.94 20.64 -0.10
CA ARG A 470 -12.36 20.26 -0.25
C ARG A 470 -12.55 18.87 -0.87
N PHE A 471 -11.58 18.40 -1.66
CA PHE A 471 -11.56 17.05 -2.27
C PHE A 471 -10.94 15.97 -1.37
N VAL A 472 -10.54 16.31 -0.15
CA VAL A 472 -10.12 15.33 0.87
C VAL A 472 -11.37 14.75 1.51
N SER A 473 -11.49 13.42 1.51
CA SER A 473 -12.59 12.70 2.16
C SER A 473 -12.48 12.78 3.68
N HIS A 474 -13.54 12.38 4.39
CA HIS A 474 -13.49 12.34 5.85
C HIS A 474 -12.42 11.38 6.39
N LEU A 475 -12.26 10.22 5.76
CA LEU A 475 -11.27 9.22 6.18
C LEU A 475 -9.84 9.71 5.93
N ASP A 476 -9.61 10.36 4.79
CA ASP A 476 -8.30 10.95 4.50
C ASP A 476 -7.97 12.11 5.44
N TRP A 477 -8.96 12.93 5.81
CA TRP A 477 -8.80 13.96 6.85
C TRP A 477 -8.38 13.35 8.19
N LEU A 478 -9.01 12.26 8.62
CA LEU A 478 -8.60 11.57 9.85
C LEU A 478 -7.14 11.12 9.78
N THR A 479 -6.71 10.57 8.64
CA THR A 479 -5.31 10.19 8.43
C THR A 479 -4.37 11.40 8.52
N ILE A 480 -4.70 12.52 7.85
CA ILE A 480 -3.92 13.77 7.92
C ILE A 480 -3.82 14.28 9.36
N LEU A 481 -4.94 14.34 10.07
CA LEU A 481 -4.99 14.78 11.47
C LEU A 481 -4.12 13.89 12.36
N GLN A 482 -4.18 12.56 12.18
CA GLN A 482 -3.35 11.62 12.94
C GLN A 482 -1.85 11.79 12.66
N ARG A 483 -1.46 12.10 11.42
CA ARG A 483 -0.06 12.40 11.06
C ARG A 483 0.38 13.73 11.70
N ALA A 484 -0.46 14.76 11.64
CA ALA A 484 -0.20 16.05 12.27
C ALA A 484 -0.06 15.95 13.80
N LEU A 485 -0.95 15.19 14.45
CA LEU A 485 -0.90 14.92 15.89
C LEU A 485 0.40 14.21 16.29
N ARG A 486 0.85 13.21 15.52
CA ARG A 486 2.11 12.53 15.83
C ARG A 486 3.33 13.42 15.62
N LYS A 487 3.34 14.25 14.58
CA LYS A 487 4.39 15.25 14.35
C LYS A 487 4.45 16.30 15.47
N SER A 488 3.30 16.69 16.02
CA SER A 488 3.21 17.65 17.12
C SER A 488 3.75 17.14 18.46
N LYS A 489 3.92 15.81 18.60
CA LYS A 489 4.32 15.16 19.85
C LYS A 489 3.37 15.45 21.04
N LEU A 490 2.14 15.90 20.77
CA LEU A 490 1.10 16.05 21.80
C LEU A 490 0.83 14.69 22.47
N PRO A 491 0.59 14.66 23.80
CA PRO A 491 0.38 13.42 24.53
C PRO A 491 -1.05 12.90 24.34
N VAL A 492 -1.38 12.47 23.10
CA VAL A 492 -2.71 11.99 22.74
C VAL A 492 -3.02 10.68 23.47
N ALA A 493 -4.23 10.55 24.01
CA ALA A 493 -4.69 9.31 24.59
C ALA A 493 -5.12 8.33 23.49
N TYR A 494 -4.76 7.06 23.62
CA TYR A 494 -5.08 6.01 22.65
C TYR A 494 -6.10 5.00 23.21
N SER A 495 -6.81 4.31 22.33
CA SER A 495 -7.67 3.18 22.69
C SER A 495 -6.86 1.98 23.17
N GLN A 496 -7.48 1.14 24.01
CA GLN A 496 -6.88 -0.12 24.44
C GLN A 496 -7.10 -1.20 23.37
N GLY A 497 -6.10 -2.07 23.13
CA GLY A 497 -6.20 -3.20 22.19
C GLY A 497 -4.99 -3.34 21.26
N PHE A 498 -5.07 -4.26 20.29
CA PHE A 498 -3.97 -4.61 19.37
C PHE A 498 -3.71 -3.59 18.24
N SER A 499 -4.52 -2.55 18.15
CA SER A 499 -4.37 -1.45 17.19
C SER A 499 -4.87 -0.18 17.87
N PRO A 500 -4.07 0.39 18.78
CA PRO A 500 -4.41 1.63 19.47
C PRO A 500 -4.66 2.73 18.45
N HIS A 501 -5.79 3.40 18.57
CA HIS A 501 -6.13 4.57 17.77
C HIS A 501 -6.25 5.78 18.69
N PRO A 502 -5.83 6.97 18.24
CA PRO A 502 -5.99 8.18 19.02
C PRO A 502 -7.48 8.41 19.28
N LYS A 503 -7.82 8.75 20.52
CA LYS A 503 -9.19 9.01 20.94
C LYS A 503 -9.65 10.36 20.42
N ILE A 504 -10.23 10.33 19.23
CA ILE A 504 -10.77 11.47 18.50
C ILE A 504 -12.25 11.20 18.21
N ALA A 505 -13.11 12.18 18.47
CA ALA A 505 -14.51 12.17 18.05
C ALA A 505 -14.76 13.38 17.14
N THR A 506 -15.39 13.19 15.98
CA THR A 506 -15.60 14.26 15.00
C THR A 506 -17.04 14.75 14.98
N SER A 507 -17.23 15.97 14.47
CA SER A 507 -18.56 16.45 14.03
C SER A 507 -19.05 15.65 12.82
N PRO A 508 -20.36 15.71 12.49
CA PRO A 508 -20.89 15.12 11.28
C PRO A 508 -20.04 15.46 10.04
N PRO A 509 -19.67 14.47 9.23
CA PRO A 509 -18.67 14.65 8.17
C PRO A 509 -19.13 15.68 7.15
N LEU A 510 -18.21 16.55 6.74
CA LEU A 510 -18.45 17.46 5.62
C LEU A 510 -18.51 16.66 4.31
N PRO A 511 -19.51 16.88 3.43
CA PRO A 511 -19.55 16.23 2.12
C PRO A 511 -18.33 16.58 1.25
N LEU A 512 -18.00 15.68 0.32
CA LEU A 512 -16.87 15.87 -0.60
C LEU A 512 -17.13 17.05 -1.54
N GLY A 513 -16.13 17.89 -1.79
CA GLY A 513 -16.22 19.06 -2.65
C GLY A 513 -16.63 20.35 -1.93
N TYR A 514 -17.00 20.27 -0.65
CA TYR A 514 -17.42 21.40 0.17
C TYR A 514 -16.23 22.04 0.91
N GLU A 515 -16.32 23.35 1.09
CA GLU A 515 -15.52 24.08 2.07
C GLU A 515 -16.28 24.23 3.40
N SER A 516 -15.57 24.56 4.47
CA SER A 516 -16.17 24.86 5.76
C SER A 516 -15.30 25.76 6.62
N ASP A 517 -15.94 26.63 7.40
CA ASP A 517 -15.30 27.43 8.45
C ASP A 517 -15.60 26.92 9.87
N SER A 518 -16.36 25.84 9.97
CA SER A 518 -17.00 25.44 11.23
C SER A 518 -17.07 23.93 11.37
N GLU A 519 -15.91 23.31 11.29
CA GLU A 519 -15.73 21.89 11.59
C GLU A 519 -15.18 21.69 12.99
N TYR A 520 -15.46 20.52 13.58
CA TYR A 520 -15.05 20.22 14.95
C TYR A 520 -14.52 18.81 15.12
N PHE A 521 -13.57 18.67 16.04
CA PHE A 521 -13.23 17.39 16.63
C PHE A 521 -12.92 17.56 18.12
N ASP A 522 -13.24 16.53 18.89
CA ASP A 522 -12.86 16.39 20.29
C ASP A 522 -11.66 15.43 20.35
N ILE A 523 -10.63 15.78 21.11
CA ILE A 523 -9.43 14.97 21.33
C ILE A 523 -9.16 14.80 22.82
N GLN A 524 -8.78 13.58 23.22
CA GLN A 524 -8.37 13.29 24.59
C GLN A 524 -6.84 13.32 24.70
N LEU A 525 -6.30 14.08 25.67
CA LEU A 525 -4.87 14.14 25.99
C LEU A 525 -4.60 13.55 27.39
N LEU A 526 -3.38 13.03 27.60
CA LEU A 526 -2.89 12.45 28.87
C LEU A 526 -2.39 13.55 29.83
N GLY A 527 -2.58 13.35 31.12
CA GLY A 527 -2.40 14.38 32.16
C GLY A 527 -1.00 14.47 32.80
N PRO A 528 -0.73 15.57 33.54
CA PRO A 528 -1.43 16.85 33.47
C PRO A 528 -0.90 17.65 32.27
N PHE A 529 -1.45 17.41 31.08
CA PHE A 529 -1.29 18.33 29.97
C PHE A 529 -2.19 19.54 30.20
N VAL A 530 -1.57 20.47 30.93
CA VAL A 530 -1.84 21.90 31.07
C VAL A 530 -3.29 22.31 31.37
N ASP A 531 -3.57 22.52 32.65
CA ASP A 531 -4.78 23.19 33.13
C ASP A 531 -4.80 24.71 32.86
N ASP A 532 -3.70 25.29 32.38
CA ASP A 532 -3.63 26.68 31.96
C ASP A 532 -4.19 26.89 30.54
N GLU A 533 -5.15 27.81 30.42
CA GLU A 533 -5.86 28.10 29.19
C GLU A 533 -4.96 28.56 28.05
N LYS A 534 -4.03 29.47 28.35
CA LYS A 534 -3.13 30.01 27.33
C LYS A 534 -2.25 28.93 26.74
N THR A 535 -1.78 28.01 27.58
CA THR A 535 -0.88 26.97 27.13
C THR A 535 -1.59 25.90 26.32
N TYR A 536 -2.73 25.34 26.76
CA TYR A 536 -3.40 24.33 25.93
C TYR A 536 -3.87 24.92 24.59
N GLN A 537 -4.31 26.18 24.58
CA GLN A 537 -4.67 26.87 23.34
C GLN A 537 -3.46 27.02 22.42
N ARG A 538 -2.28 27.41 22.95
CA ARG A 538 -1.03 27.50 22.20
C ARG A 538 -0.62 26.15 21.62
N GLU A 539 -0.52 25.12 22.45
CA GLU A 539 -0.02 23.81 22.02
C GLU A 539 -0.94 23.14 20.99
N LEU A 540 -2.26 23.22 21.17
CA LEU A 540 -3.20 22.70 20.18
C LEU A 540 -3.26 23.57 18.92
N SER A 541 -3.05 24.88 19.02
CA SER A 541 -2.93 25.75 17.84
C SER A 541 -1.65 25.51 17.04
N ASN A 542 -0.57 25.05 17.69
CA ASN A 542 0.68 24.67 17.02
C ASN A 542 0.52 23.48 16.06
N LEU A 543 -0.58 22.71 16.14
CA LEU A 543 -0.92 21.73 15.11
C LEU A 543 -1.02 22.36 13.71
N ASN A 544 -1.32 23.67 13.60
CA ASN A 544 -1.30 24.39 12.32
C ASN A 544 0.07 24.32 11.61
N LEU A 545 1.17 24.13 12.33
CA LEU A 545 2.51 23.94 11.75
C LEU A 545 2.67 22.59 11.04
N HIS A 546 1.75 21.66 11.28
CA HIS A 546 1.79 20.29 10.74
C HIS A 546 0.59 19.97 9.84
N LEU A 547 -0.38 20.87 9.74
CA LEU A 547 -1.52 20.74 8.85
C LEU A 547 -1.17 21.25 7.44
N PRO A 548 -1.67 20.59 6.38
CA PRO A 548 -1.47 21.07 5.02
C PRO A 548 -2.32 22.32 4.75
N ALA A 549 -1.87 23.13 3.79
CA ALA A 549 -2.57 24.34 3.39
C ALA A 549 -4.05 24.07 3.07
N GLY A 550 -4.93 24.93 3.60
CA GLY A 550 -6.38 24.80 3.49
C GLY A 550 -7.05 24.20 4.74
N PHE A 551 -6.32 23.49 5.61
CA PHE A 551 -6.77 23.20 6.97
C PHE A 551 -6.18 24.20 7.96
N ARG A 552 -6.98 24.67 8.91
CA ARG A 552 -6.50 25.54 9.99
C ARG A 552 -7.37 25.43 11.23
N ILE A 553 -6.76 25.21 12.37
CA ILE A 553 -7.38 25.32 13.69
C ILE A 553 -7.67 26.79 13.97
N LEU A 554 -8.91 27.05 14.37
CA LEU A 554 -9.46 28.38 14.61
C LEU A 554 -9.64 28.66 16.10
N ALA A 555 -10.04 27.65 16.88
CA ALA A 555 -10.29 27.79 18.30
C ALA A 555 -10.16 26.44 19.02
N VAL A 556 -9.84 26.50 20.30
CA VAL A 556 -9.68 25.33 21.17
C VAL A 556 -10.35 25.61 22.50
N ARG A 557 -11.06 24.63 23.07
CA ARG A 557 -11.67 24.74 24.40
C ARG A 557 -11.51 23.43 25.17
N LYS A 558 -11.18 23.52 26.46
CA LYS A 558 -11.21 22.36 27.36
C LYS A 558 -12.67 21.96 27.68
N LEU A 559 -12.95 20.66 27.62
CA LEU A 559 -14.25 20.08 27.92
C LEU A 559 -14.30 19.52 29.36
N PRO A 560 -15.48 19.48 29.99
CA PRO A 560 -15.70 18.79 31.27
C PRO A 560 -15.55 17.28 31.11
N GLN A 561 -15.49 16.55 32.23
CA GLN A 561 -15.31 15.10 32.21
C GLN A 561 -16.50 14.35 31.60
N ARG A 562 -17.72 14.92 31.73
CA ARG A 562 -18.95 14.41 31.13
C ARG A 562 -19.50 15.48 30.20
N PHE A 563 -19.61 15.12 28.92
CA PHE A 563 -20.15 15.97 27.88
C PHE A 563 -20.88 15.11 26.84
N THR A 564 -21.70 15.75 26.01
CA THR A 564 -22.35 15.08 24.88
C THR A 564 -21.44 15.14 23.65
N SER A 565 -21.26 14.02 22.96
CA SER A 565 -20.39 13.97 21.78
C SER A 565 -20.89 14.90 20.66
N LEU A 566 -19.96 15.37 19.83
CA LEU A 566 -20.28 16.23 18.68
C LEU A 566 -21.36 15.61 17.76
N ALA A 567 -21.23 14.33 17.44
CA ALA A 567 -22.18 13.64 16.56
C ALA A 567 -23.59 13.49 17.16
N ALA A 568 -23.71 13.42 18.49
CA ALA A 568 -25.00 13.31 19.17
C ALA A 568 -25.65 14.66 19.47
N SER A 569 -24.85 15.72 19.61
CA SER A 569 -25.33 17.06 19.95
C SER A 569 -25.67 17.91 18.73
N ILE A 570 -24.87 17.85 17.66
CA ILE A 570 -25.07 18.67 16.47
C ILE A 570 -26.30 18.19 15.70
N ASN A 571 -27.26 19.09 15.50
CA ASN A 571 -28.53 18.77 14.86
C ASN A 571 -28.95 19.75 13.76
N ILE A 572 -28.21 20.84 13.52
CA ILE A 572 -28.42 21.73 12.37
C ILE A 572 -27.09 22.07 11.70
N ALA A 573 -27.09 22.14 10.37
CA ALA A 573 -25.99 22.65 9.56
C ALA A 573 -26.46 23.79 8.66
N GLU A 574 -25.69 24.87 8.63
CA GLU A 574 -25.93 26.02 7.77
C GLU A 574 -24.92 26.03 6.63
N TYR A 575 -25.41 26.11 5.40
CA TYR A 575 -24.61 26.16 4.19
C TYR A 575 -24.88 27.44 3.41
N GLU A 576 -23.82 27.98 2.81
CA GLU A 576 -23.89 28.98 1.76
C GLU A 576 -23.50 28.33 0.44
N VAL A 577 -24.37 28.49 -0.57
CA VAL A 577 -24.15 28.05 -1.93
C VAL A 577 -24.00 29.27 -2.81
N THR A 578 -22.81 29.43 -3.38
CA THR A 578 -22.52 30.49 -4.35
C THR A 578 -22.54 29.91 -5.76
N PHE A 579 -23.40 30.45 -6.62
CA PHE A 579 -23.52 30.04 -8.02
C PHE A 579 -22.54 30.85 -8.88
N GLN A 580 -21.89 30.20 -9.85
CA GLN A 580 -21.00 30.91 -10.79
C GLN A 580 -21.79 31.93 -11.64
N ASP A 581 -23.00 31.55 -12.03
CA ASP A 581 -23.93 32.38 -12.81
C ASP A 581 -25.30 32.45 -12.08
N PRO A 582 -25.83 33.64 -11.78
CA PRO A 582 -27.14 33.80 -11.15
C PRO A 582 -28.29 33.33 -12.03
N ALA A 583 -28.11 33.18 -13.35
CA ALA A 583 -29.10 32.58 -14.23
C ALA A 583 -29.36 31.09 -13.93
N LEU A 584 -28.46 30.43 -13.18
CA LEU A 584 -28.64 29.05 -12.73
C LEU A 584 -29.66 28.92 -11.58
N LEU A 585 -30.09 30.04 -10.98
CA LEU A 585 -31.10 30.05 -9.94
C LEU A 585 -32.50 30.10 -10.57
N ASP A 586 -33.25 29.00 -10.44
CA ASP A 586 -34.69 29.01 -10.67
C ASP A 586 -35.40 29.55 -9.41
N LEU A 587 -35.68 30.85 -9.41
CA LEU A 587 -36.36 31.50 -8.29
C LEU A 587 -37.77 30.98 -8.07
N GLU A 588 -38.47 30.59 -9.13
CA GLU A 588 -39.85 30.13 -9.05
C GLU A 588 -39.90 28.79 -8.30
N GLN A 589 -39.03 27.83 -8.67
CA GLN A 589 -38.90 26.55 -7.96
C GLN A 589 -38.50 26.74 -6.49
N LEU A 590 -37.56 27.63 -6.19
CA LEU A 590 -37.13 27.90 -4.81
C LEU A 590 -38.23 28.54 -3.97
N GLN A 591 -39.02 29.45 -4.56
CA GLN A 591 -40.20 30.04 -3.90
C GLN A 591 -41.31 28.99 -3.69
N GLN A 592 -41.59 28.15 -4.69
CA GLN A 592 -42.55 27.05 -4.58
C GLN A 592 -42.18 26.08 -3.45
N PHE A 593 -40.89 25.76 -3.28
CA PHE A 593 -40.43 24.93 -2.16
C PHE A 593 -40.71 25.58 -0.81
N GLY A 594 -40.55 26.90 -0.69
CA GLY A 594 -40.83 27.64 0.53
C GLY A 594 -42.30 27.55 0.99
N VAL A 595 -43.23 27.51 0.02
CA VAL A 595 -44.69 27.48 0.27
C VAL A 595 -45.23 26.06 0.52
N LYS A 596 -44.65 25.02 -0.08
CA LYS A 596 -45.14 23.64 0.09
C LYS A 596 -44.82 23.07 1.47
N ASN A 597 -45.82 22.39 2.06
CA ASN A 597 -45.70 21.70 3.36
C ASN A 597 -44.96 20.36 3.26
N HIS A 598 -44.99 19.73 2.09
CA HIS A 598 -44.34 18.45 1.83
C HIS A 598 -43.67 18.49 0.45
N TRP A 599 -42.48 17.92 0.33
CA TRP A 599 -41.77 17.75 -0.93
C TRP A 599 -41.20 16.34 -1.02
N LEU A 600 -42.02 15.42 -1.53
CA LEU A 600 -41.71 13.99 -1.58
C LEU A 600 -40.85 13.66 -2.80
N VAL A 601 -39.72 13.01 -2.56
CA VAL A 601 -38.83 12.48 -3.59
C VAL A 601 -38.58 11.00 -3.38
N GLN A 602 -38.55 10.25 -4.48
CA GLN A 602 -38.30 8.81 -4.47
C GLN A 602 -36.79 8.57 -4.57
N LYS A 603 -36.20 7.94 -3.55
CA LYS A 603 -34.81 7.49 -3.60
C LYS A 603 -34.76 5.99 -3.80
N THR A 604 -34.01 5.55 -4.81
CA THR A 604 -33.69 4.13 -5.00
C THR A 604 -32.43 3.81 -4.20
N ASN A 605 -32.56 2.91 -3.23
CA ASN A 605 -31.43 2.34 -2.50
C ASN A 605 -31.30 0.84 -2.85
N LYS A 606 -30.26 0.17 -2.33
CA LYS A 606 -30.02 -1.27 -2.56
C LYS A 606 -31.17 -2.18 -2.06
N LYS A 607 -32.11 -1.66 -1.27
CA LYS A 607 -33.26 -2.36 -0.67
C LYS A 607 -34.62 -1.98 -1.29
N GLY A 608 -34.66 -1.09 -2.28
CA GLY A 608 -35.89 -0.65 -2.95
C GLY A 608 -36.05 0.88 -3.05
N LYS A 609 -37.26 1.33 -3.40
CA LYS A 609 -37.63 2.75 -3.45
C LYS A 609 -38.16 3.21 -2.09
N GLU A 610 -37.60 4.28 -1.53
CA GLU A 610 -38.03 4.92 -0.29
C GLU A 610 -38.49 6.36 -0.60
N SER A 611 -39.66 6.75 -0.09
CA SER A 611 -40.15 8.13 -0.20
C SER A 611 -39.50 8.99 0.88
N PHE A 612 -38.91 10.12 0.47
CA PHE A 612 -38.14 11.01 1.33
C PHE A 612 -38.69 12.43 1.21
N ASP A 613 -39.15 13.02 2.31
CA ASP A 613 -39.68 14.38 2.31
C ASP A 613 -38.56 15.40 2.60
N LEU A 614 -38.17 16.19 1.60
CA LEU A 614 -37.11 17.20 1.75
C LEU A 614 -37.50 18.30 2.74
N ARG A 615 -38.79 18.62 2.87
CA ARG A 615 -39.25 19.74 3.70
C ARG A 615 -38.96 19.51 5.18
N LYS A 616 -38.94 18.25 5.62
CA LYS A 616 -38.60 17.86 7.00
C LYS A 616 -37.15 18.20 7.38
N PHE A 617 -36.27 18.31 6.39
CA PHE A 617 -34.85 18.56 6.62
C PHE A 617 -34.48 20.04 6.47
N VAL A 618 -35.18 20.82 5.63
CA VAL A 618 -34.83 22.23 5.39
C VAL A 618 -35.59 23.14 6.36
N THR A 619 -34.87 23.76 7.30
CA THR A 619 -35.47 24.67 8.30
C THR A 619 -35.49 26.12 7.84
N ARG A 620 -34.54 26.51 6.99
CA ARG A 620 -34.41 27.87 6.46
C ARG A 620 -33.84 27.84 5.05
N LEU A 621 -34.33 28.71 4.18
CA LEU A 621 -33.85 28.88 2.81
C LEU A 621 -33.96 30.36 2.44
N ASP A 622 -32.83 31.06 2.38
CA ASP A 622 -32.76 32.46 2.01
C ASP A 622 -32.05 32.61 0.67
N VAL A 623 -32.74 33.23 -0.30
CA VAL A 623 -32.21 33.42 -1.65
C VAL A 623 -31.78 34.87 -1.83
N LYS A 624 -30.48 35.08 -2.11
CA LYS A 624 -29.88 36.38 -2.40
C LYS A 624 -29.41 36.43 -3.85
N GLN A 625 -30.36 36.60 -4.77
CA GLN A 625 -30.11 36.51 -6.22
C GLN A 625 -29.02 37.48 -6.71
N LYS A 626 -29.05 38.75 -6.27
CA LYS A 626 -28.05 39.76 -6.65
C LYS A 626 -26.63 39.40 -6.22
N GLU A 627 -26.49 38.62 -5.14
CA GLU A 627 -25.21 38.15 -4.62
C GLU A 627 -24.81 36.78 -5.18
N LYS A 628 -25.65 36.17 -6.05
CA LYS A 628 -25.49 34.79 -6.55
C LYS A 628 -25.45 33.74 -5.43
N LYS A 629 -26.11 34.01 -4.30
CA LYS A 629 -25.99 33.21 -3.07
C LYS A 629 -27.33 32.66 -2.61
N VAL A 630 -27.30 31.45 -2.09
CA VAL A 630 -28.39 30.84 -1.31
C VAL A 630 -27.84 30.39 0.04
N VAL A 631 -28.49 30.77 1.12
CA VAL A 631 -28.22 30.26 2.46
C VAL A 631 -29.29 29.24 2.80
N ILE A 632 -28.87 28.03 3.13
CA ILE A 632 -29.77 26.93 3.47
C ILE A 632 -29.38 26.34 4.82
N GLU A 633 -30.35 26.20 5.71
CA GLU A 633 -30.19 25.44 6.95
C GLU A 633 -30.88 24.08 6.81
N VAL A 634 -30.13 23.04 7.15
CA VAL A 634 -30.62 21.66 7.15
C VAL A 634 -30.47 21.03 8.52
N ARG A 635 -31.48 20.27 8.94
CA ARG A 635 -31.53 19.54 10.20
C ARG A 635 -31.02 18.10 10.02
N PHE A 636 -30.48 17.53 11.10
CA PHE A 636 -30.19 16.10 11.20
C PHE A 636 -31.35 15.41 11.93
N LEU A 637 -31.97 14.42 11.30
CA LEU A 637 -33.09 13.66 11.85
C LEU A 637 -32.70 12.17 11.91
N ASN A 638 -32.69 11.57 13.10
CA ASN A 638 -32.34 10.16 13.32
C ASN A 638 -31.02 9.75 12.64
N GLY A 639 -30.00 10.62 12.70
CA GLY A 639 -28.70 10.41 12.07
C GLY A 639 -28.66 10.57 10.54
N LYS A 640 -29.79 10.89 9.90
CA LYS A 640 -29.88 11.24 8.47
C LYS A 640 -29.87 12.77 8.30
N THR A 641 -29.32 13.25 7.20
CA THR A 641 -29.42 14.66 6.79
C THR A 641 -29.51 14.75 5.27
N LEU A 642 -29.82 15.94 4.78
CA LEU A 642 -29.91 16.24 3.35
C LEU A 642 -28.58 16.82 2.86
N LYS A 643 -28.05 16.25 1.77
CA LYS A 643 -26.94 16.86 1.04
C LYS A 643 -27.46 18.05 0.22
N VAL A 644 -26.73 19.15 0.20
CA VAL A 644 -27.19 20.38 -0.44
C VAL A 644 -27.21 20.23 -1.97
N GLU A 645 -26.24 19.54 -2.57
CA GLU A 645 -26.27 19.23 -4.01
C GLU A 645 -27.44 18.31 -4.38
N GLU A 646 -27.84 17.42 -3.48
CA GLU A 646 -29.00 16.55 -3.70
C GLU A 646 -30.30 17.35 -3.63
N PHE A 647 -30.42 18.30 -2.69
CA PHE A 647 -31.54 19.23 -2.63
C PHE A 647 -31.69 20.00 -3.94
N PHE A 648 -30.63 20.70 -4.38
CA PHE A 648 -30.69 21.50 -5.60
C PHE A 648 -30.92 20.67 -6.87
N ALA A 649 -30.43 19.43 -6.92
CA ALA A 649 -30.68 18.55 -8.07
C ALA A 649 -32.16 18.13 -8.23
N GLN A 650 -32.98 18.31 -7.18
CA GLN A 650 -34.44 18.09 -7.26
C GLN A 650 -35.21 19.33 -7.69
N LEU A 651 -34.61 20.53 -7.56
CA LEU A 651 -35.26 21.80 -7.87
C LEU A 651 -34.74 22.42 -9.17
N LEU A 652 -33.51 22.09 -9.57
CA LEU A 652 -32.82 22.68 -10.72
C LEU A 652 -32.54 21.59 -11.77
N PRO A 653 -32.47 21.96 -13.06
CA PRO A 653 -32.25 21.02 -14.16
C PRO A 653 -30.77 20.59 -14.29
N PHE A 654 -30.11 20.32 -13.16
CA PHE A 654 -28.70 19.95 -13.09
C PHE A 654 -28.53 18.67 -12.27
N SER A 655 -27.67 17.79 -12.75
CA SER A 655 -27.20 16.65 -11.95
C SER A 655 -26.39 17.13 -10.74
N GLN A 656 -26.24 16.26 -9.74
CA GLN A 656 -25.41 16.56 -8.56
C GLN A 656 -23.96 16.91 -8.94
N GLN A 657 -23.39 16.24 -9.95
CA GLN A 657 -22.03 16.52 -10.42
C GLN A 657 -21.91 17.89 -11.08
N GLU A 658 -22.89 18.27 -11.91
CA GLU A 658 -22.93 19.61 -12.50
C GLU A 658 -23.07 20.70 -11.45
N LEU A 659 -23.90 20.48 -10.41
CA LEU A 659 -24.04 21.42 -9.30
C LEU A 659 -22.73 21.61 -8.53
N LEU A 660 -21.99 20.53 -8.24
CA LEU A 660 -20.68 20.62 -7.61
C LEU A 660 -19.65 21.36 -8.48
N ALA A 661 -19.79 21.31 -9.81
CA ALA A 661 -18.92 22.02 -10.74
C ALA A 661 -19.30 23.50 -10.91
N LYS A 662 -20.60 23.81 -10.89
CA LYS A 662 -21.18 25.14 -11.16
C LYS A 662 -21.39 25.99 -9.90
N THR A 663 -21.23 25.39 -8.72
CA THR A 663 -21.42 26.08 -7.44
C THR A 663 -20.22 25.90 -6.51
N LYS A 664 -20.08 26.84 -5.58
CA LYS A 664 -19.21 26.73 -4.42
C LYS A 664 -20.08 26.51 -3.19
N MET A 665 -19.98 25.33 -2.59
CA MET A 665 -20.71 24.97 -1.38
C MET A 665 -19.81 25.14 -0.16
N LYS A 666 -20.29 25.89 0.83
CA LYS A 666 -19.54 26.20 2.04
C LYS A 666 -20.41 26.01 3.28
N ARG A 667 -20.01 25.11 4.18
CA ARG A 667 -20.64 25.01 5.51
C ARG A 667 -20.17 26.16 6.38
N ARG A 668 -21.09 27.06 6.73
CA ARG A 668 -20.80 28.25 7.52
C ARG A 668 -20.81 27.97 9.01
N ALA A 669 -21.73 27.12 9.45
CA ALA A 669 -21.90 26.81 10.85
C ALA A 669 -22.54 25.43 11.09
N LEU A 670 -22.24 24.88 12.25
CA LEU A 670 -22.95 23.74 12.84
C LEU A 670 -23.56 24.22 14.16
N TRP A 671 -24.76 23.77 14.46
CA TRP A 671 -25.53 24.24 15.60
C TRP A 671 -26.12 23.09 16.40
N ILE A 672 -26.31 23.37 17.68
CA ILE A 672 -27.00 22.53 18.64
C ILE A 672 -28.25 23.30 19.07
N GLU A 673 -29.41 22.81 18.65
CA GLU A 673 -30.73 23.35 19.01
C GLU A 673 -31.42 22.42 20.00
N LYS A 674 -31.64 22.89 21.24
CA LYS A 674 -32.33 22.11 22.28
C LYS A 674 -33.27 23.02 23.05
N ASN A 675 -34.53 22.61 23.21
CA ASN A 675 -35.57 23.35 23.94
C ASN A 675 -35.73 24.81 23.45
N GLY A 676 -35.60 25.05 22.14
CA GLY A 676 -35.71 26.39 21.55
C GLY A 676 -34.44 27.26 21.68
N CYS A 677 -33.42 26.82 22.41
CA CYS A 677 -32.13 27.50 22.49
C CYS A 677 -31.15 26.98 21.45
N ARG A 678 -30.49 27.90 20.74
CA ARG A 678 -29.46 27.61 19.73
C ARG A 678 -28.09 28.00 20.26
N SER A 679 -27.11 27.12 20.07
CA SER A 679 -25.72 27.35 20.51
C SER A 679 -24.71 26.71 19.56
N SER A 680 -23.51 27.27 19.52
CA SER A 680 -22.37 26.70 18.82
C SER A 680 -21.80 25.50 19.57
N PRO A 681 -21.22 24.50 18.89
CA PRO A 681 -20.46 23.44 19.54
C PRO A 681 -19.32 23.94 20.44
N MET A 682 -18.81 25.16 20.25
CA MET A 682 -17.82 25.75 21.16
C MET A 682 -18.41 26.23 22.49
N GLU A 683 -19.71 26.51 22.56
CA GLU A 683 -20.37 27.11 23.73
C GLU A 683 -20.84 26.06 24.73
N ILE A 684 -21.17 24.86 24.26
CA ILE A 684 -21.61 23.75 25.11
C ILE A 684 -20.41 22.95 25.62
N ALA A 685 -20.37 22.81 26.96
CA ALA A 685 -19.44 21.98 27.71
C ALA A 685 -19.79 20.50 27.58
#